data_AF-M7TLF8-F1
#
_entry.id   AF-M7TLF8-F1
#
_cell.length_a   1.000
_cell.length_b   1.000
_cell.length_c   1.000
_cell.angle_alpha   90.00
_cell.angle_beta   90.00
_cell.angle_gamma   90.00
#
_symmetry.space_group_name_H-M   'P 1'
#
loop_
_entity.id
_entity.type
_entity.pdbx_description
1 polymer ?
#
loop_
_entity_poly.entity_id
_entity_poly.type
_entity_poly.pdbx_seq_one_letter_code
_entity_poly.pdbx_strand_id
1 'polypeptide(L)'
;MVPRISEPQLRPEPHRAPSNSTKLSYTSYSSSFEADDERSSSADHDSMGPDIGSAHRDVPAQYAGEDTRLTSRKELSGWYAYGFAAEVFVICGIGSFIPITLEQLARENGVLLSDPTQPCGSSSTHLPPGLNPGNAKDSQCVIYIGGLQINTASFAMYSFSLSVLFQAILVVSISCAADHGNYRKRLLLFFAFAGSITTMLFLTVVPKVYLLGALWAIISNTCFGASFVLLNSFLPLLVRHHPKTQYGTPDFSPELHPSFVDEYPPEHSLGESEAEVYDERSALLSHNRTLSEAPDVTEPLPLSADSTSIELQLSTQISSTGIGIGYSAGLFLQCVSIIIIWLLKGTTFSLRLVLFFIGLWWFLFTIPAALWLRPRPGPPLPSTGNRNSKGSRSWLAYTIYAWSSLFRTVKLARRLKDITLFLAAWFLLSDAIATVSGTAVLYAKTQLRMAPEALGLINVIATTAGVLGAFSWAAISRTLNLKPHQTILACICIFELIPLYGLLGFLPIVKRWNVIGLQQPWEMYPLGFIYGFVLGGLSSYCRSLFGELIPPGSEAAFYALYAITDKGSSVFGPAIVGAIVDGTGEIRPAFWFLAVLVGLPAPLIYFVNVERGKEEGARLAEIIEGFRIKDAEIASGEHSSTESISEDERGRDHREISPHDEEREGRRRNDI
;
A
#
# COMPACT_ATOMS: atom_id res chain seq x y z
N MET A 1 -62.49 -48.63 -36.95
CA MET A 1 -63.46 -47.86 -37.76
C MET A 1 -64.80 -47.92 -37.03
N VAL A 2 -65.03 -47.03 -36.07
CA VAL A 2 -66.34 -46.79 -35.43
C VAL A 2 -66.42 -45.30 -35.06
N PRO A 3 -67.54 -44.59 -35.31
CA PRO A 3 -67.63 -43.14 -35.26
C PRO A 3 -68.27 -42.57 -33.98
N ARG A 4 -68.09 -41.24 -33.88
CA ARG A 4 -68.53 -40.16 -32.96
C ARG A 4 -69.89 -40.26 -32.25
N ILE A 5 -70.00 -39.53 -31.12
CA ILE A 5 -70.78 -38.28 -30.87
C ILE A 5 -70.63 -37.93 -29.36
N SER A 6 -69.84 -36.89 -28.98
CA SER A 6 -70.22 -35.53 -28.47
C SER A 6 -71.20 -35.54 -27.28
N GLU A 7 -71.05 -34.82 -26.16
CA GLU A 7 -70.49 -33.49 -25.79
C GLU A 7 -70.40 -33.44 -24.21
N PRO A 8 -69.84 -32.43 -23.49
CA PRO A 8 -70.30 -31.03 -23.51
C PRO A 8 -69.25 -29.91 -23.28
N GLN A 9 -69.65 -28.70 -23.69
CA GLN A 9 -69.13 -27.35 -23.39
C GLN A 9 -69.36 -26.92 -21.90
N LEU A 10 -68.76 -25.89 -21.26
CA LEU A 10 -67.65 -24.93 -21.46
C LEU A 10 -67.70 -23.89 -20.30
N ARG A 11 -66.57 -23.43 -19.71
CA ARG A 11 -66.31 -22.07 -19.12
C ARG A 11 -65.00 -22.01 -18.29
N PRO A 12 -64.36 -20.84 -18.09
CA PRO A 12 -63.78 -19.91 -19.08
C PRO A 12 -62.30 -19.54 -18.75
N GLU A 13 -61.59 -18.95 -19.72
CA GLU A 13 -60.21 -18.44 -19.56
C GLU A 13 -60.07 -17.24 -18.59
N PRO A 14 -58.91 -17.08 -17.94
CA PRO A 14 -58.41 -15.78 -17.53
C PRO A 14 -57.25 -15.28 -18.42
N HIS A 15 -57.37 -14.00 -18.74
CA HIS A 15 -56.60 -13.15 -19.63
C HIS A 15 -55.06 -13.18 -19.50
N ARG A 16 -54.40 -13.23 -20.66
CA ARG A 16 -52.99 -12.85 -20.88
C ARG A 16 -52.79 -11.33 -20.76
N ALA A 17 -51.82 -10.91 -19.95
CA ALA A 17 -51.15 -9.60 -20.09
C ALA A 17 -49.83 -9.78 -20.87
N PRO A 18 -49.44 -8.86 -21.77
CA PRO A 18 -48.31 -9.04 -22.67
C PRO A 18 -46.97 -8.78 -21.99
N SER A 19 -46.05 -9.74 -22.07
CA SER A 19 -44.66 -9.61 -21.64
C SER A 19 -43.85 -8.79 -22.65
N ASN A 20 -43.72 -7.48 -22.40
CA ASN A 20 -42.70 -6.65 -23.04
C ASN A 20 -41.44 -6.61 -22.16
N SER A 21 -40.42 -7.39 -22.53
CA SER A 21 -39.01 -6.95 -22.60
C SER A 21 -38.10 -8.16 -22.74
N THR A 22 -37.62 -8.36 -23.97
CA THR A 22 -36.45 -9.17 -24.27
C THR A 22 -35.24 -8.57 -23.56
N LYS A 23 -34.83 -9.13 -22.42
CA LYS A 23 -33.46 -8.97 -21.93
C LYS A 23 -32.57 -9.81 -22.84
N LEU A 24 -31.86 -9.14 -23.74
CA LEU A 24 -30.64 -9.66 -24.36
C LEU A 24 -29.69 -10.07 -23.23
N SER A 25 -29.63 -11.38 -22.94
CA SER A 25 -28.58 -11.97 -22.14
C SER A 25 -27.27 -11.78 -22.90
N TYR A 26 -26.43 -10.85 -22.46
CA TYR A 26 -25.01 -10.92 -22.78
C TYR A 26 -24.49 -12.22 -22.17
N THR A 27 -24.23 -13.21 -23.02
CA THR A 27 -23.43 -14.38 -22.68
C THR A 27 -22.04 -13.87 -22.27
N SER A 28 -21.81 -13.72 -20.97
CA SER A 28 -20.46 -13.66 -20.43
C SER A 28 -19.86 -15.05 -20.63
N TYR A 29 -18.93 -15.18 -21.56
CA TYR A 29 -18.02 -16.32 -21.57
C TYR A 29 -17.24 -16.29 -20.25
N SER A 30 -17.70 -17.03 -19.24
CA SER A 30 -16.84 -17.42 -18.13
C SER A 30 -15.80 -18.36 -18.73
N SER A 31 -14.55 -17.91 -18.79
CA SER A 31 -13.47 -18.77 -19.25
C SER A 31 -13.19 -19.80 -18.16
N SER A 32 -12.98 -21.06 -18.54
CA SER A 32 -12.62 -22.21 -17.67
C SER A 32 -11.28 -22.06 -16.94
N PHE A 33 -10.74 -20.85 -16.85
CA PHE A 33 -9.52 -20.48 -16.12
C PHE A 33 -9.82 -19.56 -14.93
N GLU A 34 -11.03 -19.02 -14.83
CA GLU A 34 -11.44 -18.13 -13.74
C GLU A 34 -11.52 -18.90 -12.42
N ALA A 35 -11.49 -18.21 -11.27
CA ALA A 35 -11.56 -18.85 -9.96
C ALA A 35 -12.91 -19.56 -9.65
N ASP A 36 -13.80 -19.64 -10.64
CA ASP A 36 -15.18 -20.12 -10.50
C ASP A 36 -15.29 -21.65 -10.53
N ASP A 37 -14.27 -22.37 -11.03
CA ASP A 37 -14.30 -23.84 -11.17
C ASP A 37 -14.18 -24.61 -9.85
N GLU A 38 -13.68 -24.00 -8.75
CA GLU A 38 -13.53 -24.69 -7.45
C GLU A 38 -14.87 -25.10 -6.82
N ARG A 39 -15.99 -24.55 -7.30
CA ARG A 39 -17.34 -24.90 -6.83
C ARG A 39 -18.05 -25.90 -7.75
N SER A 40 -17.56 -26.08 -8.97
CA SER A 40 -18.18 -26.95 -9.98
C SER A 40 -17.77 -28.41 -9.81
N SER A 41 -16.63 -28.71 -9.17
CA SER A 41 -16.14 -30.08 -9.00
C SER A 41 -16.76 -30.86 -7.84
N SER A 42 -17.66 -30.26 -7.06
CA SER A 42 -18.34 -30.92 -5.93
C SER A 42 -19.85 -31.15 -6.16
N ALA A 43 -20.36 -30.87 -7.36
CA ALA A 43 -21.79 -30.99 -7.67
C ALA A 43 -22.18 -32.28 -8.40
N ASP A 44 -21.24 -33.19 -8.69
CA ASP A 44 -21.51 -34.47 -9.36
C ASP A 44 -21.62 -35.65 -8.38
N HIS A 45 -22.46 -35.50 -7.35
CA HIS A 45 -23.00 -36.66 -6.65
C HIS A 45 -24.50 -36.49 -6.47
N ASP A 46 -25.25 -36.99 -7.46
CA ASP A 46 -26.67 -37.23 -7.40
C ASP A 46 -27.04 -37.99 -6.12
N SER A 47 -27.76 -37.32 -5.22
CA SER A 47 -28.68 -37.99 -4.30
C SER A 47 -29.92 -37.11 -4.14
N MET A 48 -31.06 -37.62 -4.61
CA MET A 48 -32.38 -37.06 -4.31
C MET A 48 -32.64 -37.23 -2.81
N GLY A 49 -32.49 -36.14 -2.06
CA GLY A 49 -32.91 -36.02 -0.65
C GLY A 49 -33.73 -34.74 -0.47
N PRO A 50 -34.71 -34.71 0.43
CA PRO A 50 -35.64 -33.60 0.56
C PRO A 50 -34.91 -32.37 1.12
N ASP A 51 -35.20 -31.21 0.53
CA ASP A 51 -34.69 -29.89 0.87
C ASP A 51 -34.79 -29.62 2.39
N ILE A 52 -33.66 -29.75 3.09
CA ILE A 52 -33.43 -29.12 4.39
C ILE A 52 -32.37 -28.06 4.16
N GLY A 53 -32.83 -26.81 4.18
CA GLY A 53 -32.11 -25.65 3.69
C GLY A 53 -30.68 -25.51 4.21
N SER A 54 -29.72 -25.60 3.29
CA SER A 54 -28.50 -24.80 3.36
C SER A 54 -28.85 -23.36 2.99
N ALA A 55 -29.48 -22.66 3.93
CA ALA A 55 -29.50 -21.21 3.91
C ALA A 55 -28.05 -20.74 4.07
N HIS A 56 -27.32 -20.65 2.96
CA HIS A 56 -26.19 -19.74 2.88
C HIS A 56 -26.71 -18.41 3.40
N ARG A 57 -26.17 -17.92 4.52
CA ARG A 57 -26.36 -16.53 4.93
C ARG A 57 -25.63 -15.69 3.90
N ASP A 58 -26.20 -15.56 2.70
CA ASP A 58 -25.79 -14.57 1.73
C ASP A 58 -26.05 -13.22 2.41
N VAL A 59 -24.97 -12.60 2.87
CA VAL A 59 -25.01 -11.23 3.35
C VAL A 59 -25.70 -10.41 2.26
N PRO A 60 -26.80 -9.69 2.55
CA PRO A 60 -27.52 -8.96 1.52
C PRO A 60 -26.58 -7.96 0.85
N ALA A 61 -26.57 -7.97 -0.49
CA ALA A 61 -25.76 -7.08 -1.28
C ALA A 61 -26.09 -5.61 -0.94
N GLN A 62 -25.07 -4.82 -0.60
CA GLN A 62 -25.15 -3.39 -0.31
C GLN A 62 -25.50 -2.56 -1.54
N TYR A 63 -25.22 -3.07 -2.75
CA TYR A 63 -25.58 -2.42 -4.01
C TYR A 63 -25.79 -3.44 -5.14
N ALA A 64 -26.51 -3.03 -6.18
CA ALA A 64 -26.81 -3.87 -7.34
C ALA A 64 -25.50 -4.27 -8.06
N GLY A 65 -25.23 -5.58 -8.12
CA GLY A 65 -24.05 -6.15 -8.78
C GLY A 65 -22.84 -6.40 -7.86
N GLU A 66 -22.98 -6.24 -6.54
CA GLU A 66 -21.94 -6.65 -5.58
C GLU A 66 -21.71 -8.16 -5.63
N ASP A 67 -20.44 -8.57 -5.74
CA ASP A 67 -20.05 -9.98 -5.72
C ASP A 67 -19.85 -10.45 -4.28
N THR A 68 -20.89 -11.04 -3.68
CA THR A 68 -20.89 -11.54 -2.29
C THR A 68 -20.26 -12.92 -2.12
N ARG A 69 -19.78 -13.55 -3.21
CA ARG A 69 -19.22 -14.91 -3.17
C ARG A 69 -18.03 -15.02 -2.24
N LEU A 70 -17.90 -16.15 -1.54
CA LEU A 70 -16.74 -16.43 -0.68
C LEU A 70 -15.42 -16.34 -1.45
N THR A 71 -14.38 -15.86 -0.77
CA THR A 71 -13.01 -15.82 -1.27
C THR A 71 -12.49 -17.24 -1.50
N SER A 72 -12.12 -17.55 -2.73
CA SER A 72 -11.58 -18.87 -3.13
C SER A 72 -10.06 -18.96 -2.87
N ARG A 73 -9.53 -20.18 -2.72
CA ARG A 73 -8.08 -20.41 -2.60
C ARG A 73 -7.34 -19.96 -3.86
N LYS A 74 -7.92 -20.18 -5.03
CA LYS A 74 -7.42 -19.70 -6.32
C LYS A 74 -7.38 -18.17 -6.38
N GLU A 75 -8.42 -17.50 -5.90
CA GLU A 75 -8.46 -16.02 -5.83
C GLU A 75 -7.36 -15.46 -4.91
N LEU A 76 -7.17 -16.07 -3.73
CA LEU A 76 -6.09 -15.73 -2.81
C LEU A 76 -4.70 -15.97 -3.42
N SER A 77 -4.55 -17.09 -4.15
CA SER A 77 -3.31 -17.39 -4.89
C SER A 77 -3.03 -16.37 -5.99
N GLY A 78 -4.07 -15.81 -6.63
CA GLY A 78 -3.94 -14.71 -7.58
C GLY A 78 -3.41 -13.43 -6.94
N TRP A 79 -3.85 -13.13 -5.71
CA TRP A 79 -3.35 -12.00 -4.94
C TRP A 79 -1.86 -12.18 -4.56
N TYR A 80 -1.48 -13.37 -4.06
CA TYR A 80 -0.09 -13.70 -3.76
C TYR A 80 0.81 -13.71 -5.00
N ALA A 81 0.32 -14.23 -6.13
CA ALA A 81 1.07 -14.27 -7.38
C ALA A 81 1.45 -12.86 -7.87
N TYR A 82 0.57 -11.87 -7.66
CA TYR A 82 0.90 -10.49 -8.02
C TYR A 82 1.95 -9.89 -7.08
N GLY A 83 1.85 -10.13 -5.77
CA GLY A 83 2.90 -9.72 -4.82
C GLY A 83 4.26 -10.31 -5.18
N PHE A 84 4.30 -11.61 -5.50
CA PHE A 84 5.49 -12.32 -6.01
C PHE A 84 6.08 -11.71 -7.29
N ALA A 85 5.23 -11.13 -8.15
CA ALA A 85 5.64 -10.50 -9.40
C ALA A 85 6.19 -9.08 -9.17
N ALA A 86 5.47 -8.27 -8.40
CA ALA A 86 5.69 -6.83 -8.30
C ALA A 86 6.78 -6.44 -7.29
N GLU A 87 6.94 -7.18 -6.18
CA GLU A 87 7.96 -6.88 -5.15
C GLU A 87 9.39 -6.95 -5.68
N VAL A 88 9.63 -7.85 -6.64
CA VAL A 88 10.91 -7.98 -7.34
C VAL A 88 11.34 -6.69 -8.02
N PHE A 89 10.39 -5.94 -8.59
CA PHE A 89 10.70 -4.66 -9.22
C PHE A 89 11.11 -3.58 -8.21
N VAL A 90 10.52 -3.58 -7.01
CA VAL A 90 10.89 -2.65 -5.94
C VAL A 90 12.29 -2.93 -5.43
N ILE A 91 12.55 -4.18 -5.05
CA ILE A 91 13.80 -4.57 -4.40
C ILE A 91 14.96 -4.49 -5.40
N CYS A 92 14.83 -5.12 -6.56
CA CYS A 92 15.91 -5.22 -7.54
C CYS A 92 15.97 -3.99 -8.45
N GLY A 93 14.82 -3.58 -8.99
CA GLY A 93 14.73 -2.49 -9.96
C GLY A 93 14.98 -1.14 -9.32
N ILE A 94 13.98 -0.63 -8.60
CA ILE A 94 14.01 0.71 -8.00
C ILE A 94 15.08 0.82 -6.91
N GLY A 95 15.17 -0.18 -6.03
CA GLY A 95 16.07 -0.19 -4.88
C GLY A 95 17.55 -0.33 -5.24
N SER A 96 17.89 -0.74 -6.46
CA SER A 96 19.27 -0.99 -6.84
C SER A 96 19.58 -0.61 -8.29
N PHE A 97 19.09 -1.37 -9.27
CA PHE A 97 19.64 -1.33 -10.62
C PHE A 97 19.20 -0.13 -11.45
N ILE A 98 18.02 0.45 -11.23
CA ILE A 98 17.53 1.62 -11.99
C ILE A 98 18.41 2.85 -11.72
N PRO A 99 18.63 3.31 -10.47
CA PRO A 99 19.52 4.43 -10.21
C PRO A 99 20.94 4.21 -10.74
N ILE A 100 21.48 3.00 -10.57
CA ILE A 100 22.80 2.61 -11.07
C ILE A 100 22.86 2.71 -12.59
N THR A 101 21.83 2.24 -13.29
CA THR A 101 21.78 2.23 -14.76
C THR A 101 21.62 3.65 -15.30
N LEU A 102 20.78 4.48 -14.70
CA LEU A 102 20.59 5.88 -15.10
C LEU A 102 21.87 6.69 -14.95
N GLU A 103 22.57 6.54 -13.83
CA GLU A 103 23.87 7.22 -13.63
C GLU A 103 24.91 6.73 -14.64
N GLN A 104 24.96 5.41 -14.91
CA GLN A 104 25.92 4.87 -15.87
C GLN A 104 25.67 5.39 -17.29
N LEU A 105 24.41 5.39 -17.73
CA LEU A 105 24.01 5.90 -19.05
C LEU A 105 24.30 7.40 -19.17
N ALA A 106 24.06 8.17 -18.11
CA ALA A 106 24.42 9.58 -18.08
C ALA A 106 25.94 9.78 -18.16
N ARG A 107 26.72 9.01 -17.39
CA ARG A 107 28.19 9.10 -17.36
C ARG A 107 28.84 8.76 -18.70
N GLU A 108 28.34 7.74 -19.39
CA GLU A 108 28.88 7.35 -20.70
C GLU A 108 28.66 8.41 -21.80
N ASN A 109 27.78 9.39 -21.59
CA ASN A 109 27.65 10.58 -22.47
C ASN A 109 28.11 11.87 -21.79
N GLY A 110 28.58 11.78 -20.55
CA GLY A 110 29.04 12.92 -19.77
C GLY A 110 30.48 13.26 -20.13
N VAL A 111 30.82 14.52 -19.86
CA VAL A 111 32.18 15.05 -19.99
C VAL A 111 32.74 15.39 -18.62
N LEU A 112 34.06 15.41 -18.50
CA LEU A 112 34.71 15.87 -17.27
C LEU A 112 34.43 17.36 -17.05
N LEU A 113 34.21 17.75 -15.80
CA LEU A 113 34.04 19.16 -15.44
C LEU A 113 35.33 19.96 -15.64
N SER A 114 36.51 19.36 -15.40
CA SER A 114 37.79 20.04 -15.58
C SER A 114 38.20 20.23 -17.04
N ASP A 115 37.79 19.32 -17.93
CA ASP A 115 37.98 19.41 -19.37
C ASP A 115 36.71 18.95 -20.11
N PRO A 116 35.87 19.89 -20.58
CA PRO A 116 34.62 19.60 -21.28
C PRO A 116 34.80 18.82 -22.60
N THR A 117 36.03 18.63 -23.07
CA THR A 117 36.32 17.86 -24.29
C THR A 117 36.61 16.39 -24.02
N GLN A 118 36.85 16.00 -22.76
CA GLN A 118 37.15 14.62 -22.40
C GLN A 118 35.89 13.88 -21.93
N PRO A 119 35.56 12.72 -22.54
CA PRO A 119 34.46 11.89 -22.08
C PRO A 119 34.81 11.19 -20.77
N CYS A 120 33.84 11.10 -19.86
CA CYS A 120 34.03 10.44 -18.56
C CYS A 120 34.26 8.92 -18.62
N GLY A 121 33.85 8.26 -19.71
CA GLY A 121 33.94 6.80 -19.84
C GLY A 121 33.05 6.06 -18.83
N SER A 122 33.25 4.74 -18.69
CA SER A 122 32.56 3.93 -17.68
C SER A 122 33.21 4.10 -16.30
N SER A 123 32.43 4.00 -15.21
CA SER A 123 32.92 4.12 -13.81
C SER A 123 34.08 3.20 -13.42
N SER A 124 34.34 2.15 -14.21
CA SER A 124 35.43 1.20 -14.10
C SER A 124 36.75 1.63 -14.78
N THR A 125 36.75 2.75 -15.50
CA THR A 125 37.96 3.28 -16.16
C THR A 125 38.76 4.09 -15.14
N HIS A 126 40.04 3.75 -14.95
CA HIS A 126 40.96 4.60 -14.18
C HIS A 126 40.97 6.01 -14.78
N LEU A 127 41.09 7.05 -13.94
CA LEU A 127 41.25 8.42 -14.46
C LEU A 127 42.42 8.44 -15.46
N PRO A 128 42.32 9.26 -16.53
CA PRO A 128 43.44 9.49 -17.42
C PRO A 128 44.71 9.85 -16.63
N PRO A 129 45.89 9.35 -17.04
CA PRO A 129 47.13 9.65 -16.35
C PRO A 129 47.39 11.16 -16.32
N GLY A 130 47.51 11.73 -15.11
CA GLY A 130 47.73 13.17 -14.89
C GLY A 130 46.69 13.89 -14.04
N LEU A 131 45.53 13.27 -13.75
CA LEU A 131 44.50 13.83 -12.89
C LEU A 131 44.61 13.30 -11.45
N ASN A 132 44.60 14.20 -10.46
CA ASN A 132 44.69 13.84 -9.05
C ASN A 132 43.31 13.39 -8.54
N PRO A 133 43.13 12.17 -8.01
CA PRO A 133 41.86 11.73 -7.43
C PRO A 133 41.46 12.49 -6.15
N GLY A 134 42.33 13.37 -5.64
CA GLY A 134 42.07 14.25 -4.50
C GLY A 134 41.42 15.59 -4.85
N ASN A 135 41.26 15.94 -6.14
CA ASN A 135 40.57 17.15 -6.58
C ASN A 135 39.17 16.80 -7.10
N ALA A 136 38.14 17.29 -6.41
CA ALA A 136 36.73 17.09 -6.73
C ALA A 136 36.41 17.32 -8.23
N LYS A 137 36.90 18.43 -8.78
CA LYS A 137 36.66 18.88 -10.16
C LYS A 137 37.19 17.95 -11.24
N ASP A 138 38.25 17.20 -10.93
CA ASP A 138 38.93 16.30 -11.87
C ASP A 138 38.23 14.93 -11.99
N SER A 139 37.25 14.66 -11.12
CA SER A 139 36.50 13.39 -11.06
C SER A 139 35.01 13.55 -11.37
N GLN A 140 34.55 14.78 -11.55
CA GLN A 140 33.14 15.11 -11.74
C GLN A 140 32.71 14.97 -13.20
N CYS A 141 31.65 14.20 -13.39
CA CYS A 141 31.03 13.97 -14.69
C CYS A 141 29.74 14.75 -14.79
N VAL A 142 29.68 15.63 -15.79
CA VAL A 142 28.52 16.48 -16.05
C VAL A 142 27.91 16.17 -17.40
N ILE A 143 26.60 16.33 -17.47
CA ILE A 143 25.80 16.27 -18.70
C ILE A 143 25.12 17.63 -18.91
N TYR A 144 24.87 17.95 -20.17
CA TYR A 144 24.18 19.16 -20.56
C TYR A 144 22.76 18.83 -21.01
N ILE A 145 21.76 19.27 -20.24
CA ILE A 145 20.34 19.12 -20.58
C ILE A 145 19.76 20.52 -20.79
N GLY A 146 19.37 20.84 -22.02
CA GLY A 146 18.76 22.15 -22.33
C GLY A 146 19.63 23.37 -21.97
N GLY A 147 20.96 23.21 -21.98
CA GLY A 147 21.92 24.25 -21.59
C GLY A 147 22.25 24.29 -20.09
N LEU A 148 21.55 23.51 -19.25
CA LEU A 148 21.86 23.36 -17.83
C LEU A 148 22.92 22.28 -17.61
N GLN A 149 23.89 22.59 -16.74
CA GLN A 149 24.92 21.66 -16.30
C GLN A 149 24.38 20.85 -15.11
N ILE A 150 24.29 19.53 -15.28
CA ILE A 150 23.77 18.63 -14.25
C ILE A 150 24.79 17.51 -14.04
N ASN A 151 25.09 17.18 -12.78
CA ASN A 151 25.95 16.06 -12.47
C ASN A 151 25.24 14.73 -12.80
N THR A 152 25.97 13.77 -13.34
CA THR A 152 25.48 12.42 -13.66
C THR A 152 24.80 11.71 -12.49
N ALA A 153 25.29 11.94 -11.26
CA ALA A 153 24.67 11.46 -10.03
C ALA A 153 23.32 12.16 -9.75
N SER A 154 23.29 13.49 -9.84
CA SER A 154 22.08 14.30 -9.66
C SER A 154 21.00 13.95 -10.68
N PHE A 155 21.39 13.61 -11.92
CA PHE A 155 20.45 13.15 -12.95
C PHE A 155 19.64 11.93 -12.52
N ALA A 156 20.29 10.92 -11.92
CA ALA A 156 19.59 9.74 -11.41
C ALA A 156 18.65 10.11 -10.25
N MET A 157 19.09 10.98 -9.34
CA MET A 157 18.31 11.44 -8.19
C MET A 157 17.09 12.27 -8.59
N TYR A 158 17.23 13.21 -9.53
CA TYR A 158 16.12 13.98 -10.08
C TYR A 158 15.14 13.10 -10.83
N SER A 159 15.63 12.13 -11.61
CA SER A 159 14.76 11.18 -12.32
C SER A 159 13.93 10.35 -11.34
N PHE A 160 14.54 9.89 -10.24
CA PHE A 160 13.84 9.20 -9.17
C PHE A 160 12.81 10.10 -8.47
N SER A 161 13.20 11.30 -8.05
CA SER A 161 12.28 12.26 -7.42
C SER A 161 11.07 12.57 -8.31
N LEU A 162 11.32 12.85 -9.60
CA LEU A 162 10.27 13.12 -10.57
C LEU A 162 9.35 11.90 -10.78
N SER A 163 9.90 10.69 -10.75
CA SER A 163 9.11 9.46 -10.83
C SER A 163 8.15 9.29 -9.65
N VAL A 164 8.62 9.56 -8.43
CA VAL A 164 7.80 9.49 -7.21
C VAL A 164 6.72 10.58 -7.23
N LEU A 165 7.04 11.78 -7.74
CA LEU A 165 6.07 12.87 -7.87
C LEU A 165 4.92 12.47 -8.80
N PHE A 166 5.23 11.94 -9.98
CA PHE A 166 4.22 11.45 -10.92
C PHE A 166 3.44 10.26 -10.36
N GLN A 167 4.11 9.35 -9.65
CA GLN A 167 3.47 8.25 -8.94
C GLN A 167 2.44 8.76 -7.92
N ALA A 168 2.80 9.71 -7.06
CA ALA A 168 1.91 10.26 -6.05
C ALA A 168 0.68 10.92 -6.67
N ILE A 169 0.87 11.74 -7.72
CA ILE A 169 -0.22 12.39 -8.46
C ILE A 169 -1.14 11.35 -9.11
N LEU A 170 -0.58 10.31 -9.75
CA LEU A 170 -1.35 9.27 -10.41
C LEU A 170 -2.15 8.46 -9.39
N VAL A 171 -1.52 7.99 -8.31
CA VAL A 171 -2.15 7.20 -7.25
C VAL A 171 -3.37 7.93 -6.69
N VAL A 172 -3.21 9.19 -6.26
CA VAL A 172 -4.33 9.99 -5.73
C VAL A 172 -5.45 10.15 -6.77
N SER A 173 -5.09 10.31 -8.04
CA SER A 173 -6.06 10.51 -9.12
C SER A 173 -6.87 9.25 -9.45
N ILE A 174 -6.31 8.05 -9.26
CA ILE A 174 -6.97 6.78 -9.59
C ILE A 174 -7.69 6.13 -8.41
N SER A 175 -7.38 6.47 -7.15
CA SER A 175 -7.93 5.80 -5.96
C SER A 175 -9.45 5.72 -5.97
N CYS A 176 -10.18 6.81 -6.24
CA CYS A 176 -11.65 6.75 -6.28
C CYS A 176 -12.20 6.05 -7.53
N ALA A 177 -11.46 6.06 -8.64
CA ALA A 177 -11.87 5.33 -9.83
C ALA A 177 -11.76 3.81 -9.63
N ALA A 178 -10.83 3.37 -8.78
CA ALA A 178 -10.66 1.97 -8.40
C ALA A 178 -11.83 1.44 -7.57
N ASP A 179 -12.47 2.30 -6.79
CA ASP A 179 -13.56 1.92 -5.88
C ASP A 179 -14.90 1.68 -6.57
N HIS A 180 -15.01 1.96 -7.88
CA HIS A 180 -16.28 1.88 -8.61
C HIS A 180 -16.22 0.87 -9.76
N GLY A 181 -17.30 0.08 -9.92
CA GLY A 181 -17.47 -0.88 -11.00
C GLY A 181 -16.31 -1.89 -11.15
N ASN A 182 -16.10 -2.39 -12.38
CA ASN A 182 -15.06 -3.38 -12.70
C ASN A 182 -13.66 -2.76 -12.95
N TYR A 183 -13.44 -1.51 -12.55
CA TYR A 183 -12.21 -0.79 -12.91
C TYR A 183 -11.00 -1.23 -12.08
N ARG A 184 -11.18 -1.73 -10.85
CA ARG A 184 -10.06 -2.14 -9.96
C ARG A 184 -9.12 -3.15 -10.61
N LYS A 185 -9.63 -4.34 -11.00
CA LYS A 185 -8.83 -5.39 -11.66
C LYS A 185 -8.26 -4.91 -13.01
N ARG A 186 -9.06 -4.18 -13.79
CA ARG A 186 -8.63 -3.72 -15.12
C ARG A 186 -7.50 -2.71 -15.05
N LEU A 187 -7.57 -1.76 -14.12
CA LEU A 187 -6.52 -0.78 -13.88
C LEU A 187 -5.26 -1.44 -13.29
N LEU A 188 -5.42 -2.39 -12.36
CA LEU A 188 -4.32 -3.15 -11.77
C LEU A 188 -3.48 -3.80 -12.89
N LEU A 189 -4.14 -4.57 -13.76
CA LEU A 189 -3.48 -5.28 -14.85
C LEU A 189 -2.90 -4.33 -15.90
N PHE A 190 -3.60 -3.24 -16.23
CA PHE A 190 -3.10 -2.25 -17.18
C PHE A 190 -1.78 -1.65 -16.69
N PHE A 191 -1.72 -1.19 -15.44
CA PHE A 191 -0.49 -0.62 -14.88
C PHE A 191 0.60 -1.67 -14.68
N ALA A 192 0.26 -2.89 -14.26
CA ALA A 192 1.23 -3.98 -14.13
C ALA A 192 1.90 -4.34 -15.46
N PHE A 193 1.12 -4.52 -16.53
CA PHE A 193 1.67 -4.81 -17.86
C PHE A 193 2.40 -3.62 -18.47
N ALA A 194 1.87 -2.40 -18.33
CA ALA A 194 2.56 -1.20 -18.80
C ALA A 194 3.92 -1.01 -18.10
N GLY A 195 3.95 -1.14 -16.78
CA GLY A 195 5.16 -1.04 -15.98
C GLY A 195 6.20 -2.09 -16.36
N SER A 196 5.82 -3.36 -16.38
CA SER A 196 6.72 -4.47 -16.75
C SER A 196 7.27 -4.34 -18.17
N ILE A 197 6.45 -3.93 -19.15
CA ILE A 197 6.90 -3.65 -20.51
C ILE A 197 7.92 -2.50 -20.53
N THR A 198 7.65 -1.39 -19.84
CA THR A 198 8.62 -0.28 -19.79
C THR A 198 9.94 -0.68 -19.11
N THR A 199 9.90 -1.54 -18.09
CA THR A 199 11.11 -2.10 -17.48
C THR A 199 11.89 -2.98 -18.47
N MET A 200 11.21 -3.80 -19.28
CA MET A 200 11.86 -4.59 -20.34
C MET A 200 12.47 -3.72 -21.45
N LEU A 201 11.85 -2.57 -21.77
CA LEU A 201 12.33 -1.65 -22.80
C LEU A 201 13.66 -0.98 -22.46
N PHE A 202 14.15 -1.03 -21.21
CA PHE A 202 15.50 -0.61 -20.84
C PHE A 202 16.59 -1.30 -21.67
N LEU A 203 16.34 -2.50 -22.19
CA LEU A 203 17.26 -3.21 -23.07
C LEU A 203 17.59 -2.42 -24.34
N THR A 204 16.63 -1.64 -24.84
CA THR A 204 16.78 -0.83 -26.07
C THR A 204 17.49 0.50 -25.84
N VAL A 205 17.66 0.93 -24.59
CA VAL A 205 18.25 2.22 -24.26
C VAL A 205 19.75 2.15 -24.47
N VAL A 206 20.24 2.86 -25.49
CA VAL A 206 21.69 3.09 -25.69
C VAL A 206 22.12 4.36 -24.97
N PRO A 207 23.42 4.51 -24.62
CA PRO A 207 23.90 5.72 -23.94
C PRO A 207 23.43 7.00 -24.63
N LYS A 208 23.52 7.11 -25.96
CA LYS A 208 23.11 8.30 -26.72
C LYS A 208 21.68 8.79 -26.45
N VAL A 209 20.80 7.92 -25.97
CA VAL A 209 19.40 8.24 -25.62
C VAL A 209 19.12 8.07 -24.13
N TYR A 210 20.07 8.39 -23.25
CA TYR A 210 19.95 8.23 -21.79
C TYR A 210 18.68 8.89 -21.19
N LEU A 211 18.19 10.00 -21.77
CA LEU A 211 16.91 10.63 -21.38
C LEU A 211 15.71 9.70 -21.54
N LEU A 212 15.73 8.82 -22.55
CA LEU A 212 14.71 7.80 -22.74
C LEU A 212 14.73 6.78 -21.59
N GLY A 213 15.92 6.48 -21.06
CA GLY A 213 16.07 5.66 -19.84
C GLY A 213 15.40 6.29 -18.63
N ALA A 214 15.57 7.60 -18.42
CA ALA A 214 14.88 8.30 -17.33
C ALA A 214 13.35 8.30 -17.53
N LEU A 215 12.87 8.48 -18.76
CA LEU A 215 11.45 8.37 -19.06
C LEU A 215 10.89 6.97 -18.73
N TRP A 216 11.60 5.91 -19.09
CA TRP A 216 11.19 4.55 -18.75
C TRP A 216 11.22 4.29 -17.24
N ALA A 217 12.19 4.81 -16.51
CA ALA A 217 12.22 4.74 -15.03
C ALA A 217 10.99 5.44 -14.41
N ILE A 218 10.63 6.61 -14.94
CA ILE A 218 9.47 7.36 -14.46
C ILE A 218 8.18 6.58 -14.69
N ILE A 219 7.99 6.05 -15.90
CA ILE A 219 6.78 5.30 -16.24
C ILE A 219 6.71 3.99 -15.44
N SER A 220 7.79 3.22 -15.34
CA SER A 220 7.80 1.94 -14.63
C SER A 220 7.52 2.11 -13.14
N ASN A 221 8.15 3.09 -12.47
CA ASN A 221 7.90 3.38 -11.06
C ASN A 221 6.46 3.89 -10.82
N THR A 222 5.98 4.80 -11.67
CA THR A 222 4.61 5.33 -11.59
C THR A 222 3.57 4.21 -11.75
N CYS A 223 3.77 3.31 -12.73
CA CYS A 223 2.91 2.16 -12.96
C CYS A 223 2.96 1.16 -11.81
N PHE A 224 4.16 0.89 -11.28
CA PHE A 224 4.32 0.04 -10.10
C PHE A 224 3.50 0.59 -8.92
N GLY A 225 3.68 1.87 -8.56
CA GLY A 225 2.95 2.47 -7.44
C GLY A 225 1.44 2.44 -7.62
N ALA A 226 0.94 2.75 -8.82
CA ALA A 226 -0.48 2.64 -9.13
C ALA A 226 -1.01 1.21 -8.98
N SER A 227 -0.29 0.23 -9.55
CA SER A 227 -0.68 -1.17 -9.48
C SER A 227 -0.66 -1.73 -8.05
N PHE A 228 0.32 -1.35 -7.23
CA PHE A 228 0.46 -1.84 -5.87
C PHE A 228 -0.64 -1.31 -4.95
N VAL A 229 -1.04 -0.03 -5.11
CA VAL A 229 -2.18 0.54 -4.39
C VAL A 229 -3.48 -0.18 -4.76
N LEU A 230 -3.66 -0.49 -6.04
CA LEU A 230 -4.84 -1.25 -6.51
C LEU A 230 -4.86 -2.67 -5.96
N LEU A 231 -3.71 -3.34 -5.86
CA LEU A 231 -3.59 -4.66 -5.23
C LEU A 231 -4.03 -4.61 -3.76
N ASN A 232 -3.52 -3.64 -3.00
CA ASN A 232 -3.82 -3.50 -1.58
C ASN A 232 -5.31 -3.19 -1.34
N SER A 233 -5.99 -2.54 -2.29
CA SER A 233 -7.44 -2.33 -2.21
C SER A 233 -8.28 -3.62 -2.30
N PHE A 234 -7.71 -4.74 -2.77
CA PHE A 234 -8.39 -6.04 -2.73
C PHE A 234 -8.33 -6.70 -1.35
N LEU A 235 -7.34 -6.39 -0.52
CA LEU A 235 -7.12 -7.07 0.77
C LEU A 235 -8.35 -6.99 1.69
N PRO A 236 -8.97 -5.81 1.93
CA PRO A 236 -10.18 -5.73 2.77
C PRO A 236 -11.35 -6.55 2.21
N LEU A 237 -11.47 -6.65 0.88
CA LEU A 237 -12.54 -7.42 0.23
C LEU A 237 -12.33 -8.92 0.36
N LEU A 238 -11.08 -9.37 0.21
CA LEU A 238 -10.72 -10.78 0.38
C LEU A 238 -10.99 -11.24 1.82
N VAL A 239 -10.72 -10.37 2.79
CA VAL A 239 -10.95 -10.63 4.22
C VAL A 239 -12.45 -10.67 4.55
N ARG A 240 -13.21 -9.66 4.11
CA ARG A 240 -14.67 -9.58 4.35
C ARG A 240 -15.44 -10.78 3.81
N HIS A 241 -15.00 -11.33 2.68
CA HIS A 241 -15.62 -12.51 2.06
C HIS A 241 -14.89 -13.83 2.39
N HIS A 242 -13.97 -13.83 3.34
CA HIS A 242 -13.25 -15.05 3.70
C HIS A 242 -14.16 -16.04 4.47
N PRO A 243 -14.04 -17.36 4.24
CA PRO A 243 -14.85 -18.34 4.98
C PRO A 243 -14.73 -18.23 6.51
N LYS A 244 -13.53 -17.97 7.02
CA LYS A 244 -13.30 -17.84 8.48
C LYS A 244 -14.06 -16.67 9.13
N THR A 245 -14.28 -15.57 8.41
CA THR A 245 -14.98 -14.38 8.95
C THR A 245 -16.49 -14.55 8.89
N GLN A 246 -17.01 -15.23 7.87
CA GLN A 246 -18.45 -15.46 7.71
C GLN A 246 -19.01 -16.62 8.54
N TYR A 247 -18.21 -17.66 8.81
CA TYR A 247 -18.68 -18.86 9.51
C TYR A 247 -18.31 -18.94 10.98
N GLY A 248 -17.41 -18.08 11.49
CA GLY A 248 -17.24 -17.82 12.93
C GLY A 248 -17.12 -19.03 13.86
N THR A 249 -16.68 -20.20 13.38
CA THR A 249 -16.50 -21.39 14.22
C THR A 249 -15.01 -21.64 14.47
N PRO A 250 -14.55 -21.65 15.73
CA PRO A 250 -13.29 -22.30 16.06
C PRO A 250 -13.47 -23.81 15.82
N ASP A 251 -12.57 -24.40 15.04
CA ASP A 251 -12.37 -25.84 14.81
C ASP A 251 -13.62 -26.74 14.72
N PHE A 252 -14.03 -27.01 13.47
CA PHE A 252 -14.61 -28.31 13.10
C PHE A 252 -13.74 -28.93 12.02
N SER A 253 -12.67 -29.59 12.45
CA SER A 253 -12.05 -30.67 11.68
C SER A 253 -12.90 -31.93 11.90
N PRO A 254 -13.41 -32.59 10.86
CA PRO A 254 -14.04 -33.90 11.04
C PRO A 254 -12.98 -34.89 11.50
N GLU A 255 -13.21 -35.45 12.69
CA GLU A 255 -12.34 -36.38 13.39
C GLU A 255 -11.98 -37.61 12.53
N LEU A 256 -10.69 -37.90 12.45
CA LEU A 256 -10.18 -39.24 12.16
C LEU A 256 -9.26 -39.63 13.34
N HIS A 257 -9.78 -40.46 14.25
CA HIS A 257 -8.98 -41.12 15.30
C HIS A 257 -7.91 -42.03 14.66
N PRO A 258 -6.70 -42.12 15.24
CA PRO A 258 -6.47 -43.17 16.24
C PRO A 258 -5.60 -42.75 17.44
N SER A 259 -5.55 -43.69 18.37
CA SER A 259 -5.23 -43.64 19.79
C SER A 259 -3.77 -43.97 20.18
N PHE A 260 -3.41 -43.58 21.42
CA PHE A 260 -2.32 -44.05 22.33
C PHE A 260 -1.02 -43.21 22.50
N VAL A 261 -1.00 -42.41 23.60
CA VAL A 261 -0.20 -42.51 24.86
C VAL A 261 1.35 -42.26 24.89
N ASP A 262 1.71 -41.27 25.75
CA ASP A 262 2.85 -41.07 26.69
C ASP A 262 4.09 -40.15 26.45
N GLU A 263 4.36 -39.38 27.52
CA GLU A 263 5.60 -38.83 28.12
C GLU A 263 6.45 -37.69 27.48
N TYR A 264 6.75 -36.64 28.28
CA TYR A 264 7.68 -35.49 28.07
C TYR A 264 9.16 -35.83 28.44
N PRO A 265 10.22 -34.95 28.32
CA PRO A 265 10.56 -33.77 27.48
C PRO A 265 12.02 -33.88 26.90
N PRO A 266 12.81 -32.79 26.68
CA PRO A 266 12.86 -31.85 25.54
C PRO A 266 14.12 -32.04 24.64
N GLU A 267 14.08 -31.62 23.37
CA GLU A 267 15.16 -30.92 22.62
C GLU A 267 14.99 -30.92 21.08
N HIS A 268 15.37 -29.78 20.48
CA HIS A 268 15.80 -29.55 19.10
C HIS A 268 14.90 -29.91 17.90
N SER A 269 14.38 -28.87 17.21
CA SER A 269 14.56 -28.54 15.76
C SER A 269 13.39 -27.66 15.25
N LEU A 270 13.65 -26.39 14.91
CA LEU A 270 13.79 -25.80 13.55
C LEU A 270 12.47 -25.43 12.84
N GLY A 271 12.42 -24.19 12.32
CA GLY A 271 11.36 -23.63 11.47
C GLY A 271 10.82 -22.30 12.03
N GLU A 272 11.56 -21.19 12.00
CA GLU A 272 11.79 -20.30 10.85
C GLU A 272 10.54 -20.03 10.01
N SER A 273 10.07 -18.77 10.03
CA SER A 273 9.72 -18.01 8.82
C SER A 273 9.28 -16.61 9.19
N GLU A 274 9.92 -15.67 8.51
CA GLU A 274 9.89 -14.27 8.81
C GLU A 274 8.83 -13.48 8.04
N ALA A 275 8.57 -12.28 8.57
CA ALA A 275 7.46 -11.40 8.35
C ALA A 275 7.95 -10.09 7.71
N GLU A 276 7.53 -9.78 6.49
CA GLU A 276 7.09 -8.40 6.21
C GLU A 276 5.57 -8.42 6.09
N VAL A 277 4.93 -7.69 6.99
CA VAL A 277 3.57 -7.99 7.38
C VAL A 277 3.02 -6.78 8.09
N TYR A 278 1.90 -6.29 7.59
CA TYR A 278 0.90 -5.66 8.46
C TYR A 278 0.50 -6.69 9.52
N ASP A 279 0.95 -6.60 10.78
CA ASP A 279 0.28 -7.32 11.88
C ASP A 279 -0.02 -6.42 13.07
N GLU A 280 -1.32 -6.27 13.32
CA GLU A 280 -1.89 -5.93 14.60
C GLU A 280 -2.04 -7.18 15.48
N ARG A 281 -1.18 -7.32 16.49
CA ARG A 281 -1.48 -8.14 17.67
C ARG A 281 -1.24 -7.35 18.94
N SER A 282 -2.32 -7.06 19.66
CA SER A 282 -2.35 -7.02 21.12
C SER A 282 -3.80 -7.11 21.63
N ALA A 283 -4.22 -8.31 22.01
CA ALA A 283 -5.24 -8.51 23.04
C ALA A 283 -4.75 -9.63 23.97
N LEU A 284 -3.82 -9.29 24.86
CA LEU A 284 -3.48 -10.10 26.04
C LEU A 284 -3.61 -9.22 27.28
N LEU A 285 -4.83 -9.16 27.81
CA LEU A 285 -5.09 -8.97 29.24
C LEU A 285 -6.26 -9.87 29.62
N SER A 286 -5.96 -11.09 30.08
CA SER A 286 -6.89 -11.92 30.82
C SER A 286 -7.03 -11.34 32.23
N HIS A 287 -8.14 -10.68 32.53
CA HIS A 287 -8.50 -10.33 33.90
C HIS A 287 -9.07 -11.58 34.57
N ASN A 288 -8.37 -12.10 35.59
CA ASN A 288 -8.90 -13.09 36.52
C ASN A 288 -10.19 -12.55 37.16
N ARG A 289 -11.35 -13.09 36.78
CA ARG A 289 -12.59 -12.96 37.55
C ARG A 289 -12.95 -14.34 38.11
N THR A 290 -12.69 -14.50 39.40
CA THR A 290 -13.21 -15.59 40.22
C THR A 290 -14.74 -15.52 40.28
N LEU A 291 -15.37 -16.68 40.12
CA LEU A 291 -16.81 -16.95 40.19
C LEU A 291 -17.48 -16.41 41.47
N SER A 292 -18.64 -15.76 41.34
CA SER A 292 -19.78 -15.90 42.28
C SER A 292 -21.09 -15.31 41.69
N GLU A 293 -22.07 -16.19 41.49
CA GLU A 293 -23.55 -16.08 41.59
C GLU A 293 -24.36 -14.83 41.10
N ALA A 294 -25.11 -15.02 39.98
CA ALA A 294 -26.53 -14.68 39.61
C ALA A 294 -27.23 -13.33 39.99
N PRO A 295 -28.39 -12.92 39.37
CA PRO A 295 -28.98 -13.22 38.05
C PRO A 295 -29.43 -11.98 37.20
N ASP A 296 -29.68 -12.21 35.90
CA ASP A 296 -30.70 -11.59 35.01
C ASP A 296 -30.74 -10.06 34.78
N VAL A 297 -30.03 -9.60 33.72
CA VAL A 297 -30.44 -8.45 32.87
C VAL A 297 -30.04 -8.80 31.43
N THR A 298 -31.01 -8.83 30.52
CA THR A 298 -30.79 -9.02 29.08
C THR A 298 -30.12 -7.77 28.49
N GLU A 299 -28.79 -7.71 28.47
CA GLU A 299 -28.04 -6.79 27.62
C GLU A 299 -27.86 -7.41 26.22
N PRO A 300 -28.12 -6.68 25.12
CA PRO A 300 -27.82 -7.19 23.79
C PRO A 300 -26.30 -7.34 23.63
N LEU A 301 -25.87 -8.57 23.34
CA LEU A 301 -24.49 -8.96 23.01
C LEU A 301 -23.86 -7.99 21.99
N PRO A 302 -22.65 -7.43 22.24
CA PRO A 302 -21.94 -6.65 21.24
C PRO A 302 -21.32 -7.59 20.20
N LEU A 303 -22.10 -7.92 19.17
CA LEU A 303 -21.66 -8.76 18.03
C LEU A 303 -20.55 -8.12 17.17
N SER A 304 -20.14 -6.88 17.42
CA SER A 304 -19.21 -6.14 16.56
C SER A 304 -17.73 -6.33 16.91
N ALA A 305 -17.36 -6.34 18.20
CA ALA A 305 -15.94 -6.31 18.61
C ALA A 305 -15.15 -7.58 18.26
N ASP A 306 -15.77 -8.76 18.40
CA ASP A 306 -15.11 -10.04 18.07
C ASP A 306 -14.94 -10.23 16.56
N SER A 307 -15.92 -9.79 15.75
CA SER A 307 -15.85 -9.88 14.29
C SER A 307 -14.73 -9.00 13.71
N THR A 308 -14.54 -7.79 14.25
CA THR A 308 -13.46 -6.88 13.85
C THR A 308 -12.08 -7.43 14.18
N SER A 309 -11.94 -8.16 15.30
CA SER A 309 -10.65 -8.77 15.68
C SER A 309 -10.24 -9.91 14.74
N ILE A 310 -11.19 -10.75 14.31
CA ILE A 310 -10.92 -11.87 13.39
C ILE A 310 -10.57 -11.35 11.99
N GLU A 311 -11.31 -10.35 11.48
CA GLU A 311 -11.03 -9.74 10.18
C GLU A 311 -9.62 -9.14 10.14
N LEU A 312 -9.24 -8.44 11.21
CA LEU A 312 -7.93 -7.85 11.35
C LEU A 312 -6.80 -8.89 11.39
N GLN A 313 -6.90 -9.92 12.25
CA GLN A 313 -5.92 -11.00 12.31
C GLN A 313 -5.77 -11.75 10.98
N LEU A 314 -6.86 -11.88 10.22
CA LEU A 314 -6.85 -12.50 8.91
C LEU A 314 -6.21 -11.58 7.86
N SER A 315 -6.56 -10.29 7.88
CA SER A 315 -5.96 -9.26 7.01
C SER A 315 -4.46 -9.21 7.17
N THR A 316 -4.02 -9.23 8.43
CA THR A 316 -2.63 -9.44 8.78
C THR A 316 -2.06 -10.65 8.07
N GLN A 317 -2.65 -11.83 8.32
CA GLN A 317 -2.03 -13.10 7.95
C GLN A 317 -1.92 -13.24 6.43
N ILE A 318 -2.90 -12.69 5.71
CA ILE A 318 -2.86 -12.65 4.25
C ILE A 318 -1.80 -11.66 3.81
N SER A 319 -1.80 -10.43 4.33
CA SER A 319 -0.76 -9.45 4.00
C SER A 319 0.64 -9.98 4.30
N SER A 320 0.78 -10.72 5.39
CA SER A 320 2.04 -11.22 5.92
C SER A 320 2.74 -12.16 4.96
N THR A 321 1.95 -13.13 4.54
CA THR A 321 2.35 -14.21 3.67
C THR A 321 2.66 -13.64 2.29
N GLY A 322 1.86 -12.68 1.82
CA GLY A 322 2.07 -12.04 0.52
C GLY A 322 3.39 -11.31 0.39
N ILE A 323 3.75 -10.46 1.36
CA ILE A 323 5.02 -9.73 1.27
C ILE A 323 6.21 -10.67 1.54
N GLY A 324 6.11 -11.63 2.47
CA GLY A 324 7.15 -12.64 2.69
C GLY A 324 7.48 -13.45 1.43
N ILE A 325 6.46 -13.85 0.66
CA ILE A 325 6.61 -14.48 -0.66
C ILE A 325 7.30 -13.54 -1.65
N GLY A 326 6.88 -12.27 -1.71
CA GLY A 326 7.46 -11.26 -2.59
C GLY A 326 8.93 -10.96 -2.30
N TYR A 327 9.31 -10.91 -1.02
CA TYR A 327 10.69 -10.73 -0.57
C TYR A 327 11.58 -11.91 -0.88
N SER A 328 11.06 -13.12 -0.68
CA SER A 328 11.76 -14.34 -1.10
C SER A 328 12.02 -14.31 -2.61
N ALA A 329 11.06 -13.85 -3.41
CA ALA A 329 11.21 -13.68 -4.86
C ALA A 329 12.25 -12.60 -5.22
N GLY A 330 12.21 -11.46 -4.52
CA GLY A 330 13.14 -10.36 -4.72
C GLY A 330 14.57 -10.75 -4.39
N LEU A 331 14.80 -11.40 -3.25
CA LEU A 331 16.11 -11.94 -2.88
C LEU A 331 16.62 -12.97 -3.89
N PHE A 332 15.75 -13.88 -4.34
CA PHE A 332 16.10 -14.86 -5.36
C PHE A 332 16.54 -14.19 -6.66
N LEU A 333 15.74 -13.26 -7.21
CA LEU A 333 16.10 -12.61 -8.46
C LEU A 333 17.28 -11.64 -8.28
N GLN A 334 17.47 -11.05 -7.10
CA GLN A 334 18.64 -10.25 -6.77
C GLN A 334 19.93 -11.09 -6.86
N CYS A 335 19.94 -12.29 -6.28
CA CYS A 335 21.06 -13.22 -6.39
C CYS A 335 21.33 -13.63 -7.85
N VAL A 336 20.29 -13.94 -8.62
CA VAL A 336 20.41 -14.24 -10.05
C VAL A 336 20.98 -13.04 -10.82
N SER A 337 20.55 -11.83 -10.49
CA SER A 337 21.02 -10.59 -11.13
C SER A 337 22.51 -10.33 -10.86
N ILE A 338 22.98 -10.59 -9.63
CA ILE A 338 24.40 -10.50 -9.27
C ILE A 338 25.22 -11.50 -10.10
N ILE A 339 24.74 -12.74 -10.27
CA ILE A 339 25.41 -13.76 -11.08
C ILE A 339 25.51 -13.31 -12.56
N ILE A 340 24.44 -12.76 -13.12
CA ILE A 340 24.42 -12.22 -14.49
C ILE A 340 25.48 -11.11 -14.65
N ILE A 341 25.53 -10.18 -13.69
CA ILE A 341 26.50 -9.06 -13.70
C ILE A 341 27.93 -9.55 -13.62
N TRP A 342 28.19 -10.53 -12.75
CA TRP A 342 29.50 -11.13 -12.61
C TRP A 342 29.95 -11.83 -13.91
N LEU A 343 29.06 -12.60 -14.56
CA LEU A 343 29.35 -13.27 -15.83
C LEU A 343 29.63 -12.29 -16.98
N LEU A 344 28.92 -11.16 -17.01
CA LEU A 344 29.02 -10.13 -18.06
C LEU A 344 29.98 -8.98 -17.71
N LYS A 345 30.82 -9.15 -16.67
CA LYS A 345 31.86 -8.22 -16.23
C LYS A 345 31.35 -6.79 -15.96
N GLY A 346 30.14 -6.63 -15.42
CA GLY A 346 29.63 -5.33 -14.98
C GLY A 346 29.43 -4.28 -16.07
N THR A 347 29.24 -4.69 -17.33
CA THR A 347 29.01 -3.76 -18.46
C THR A 347 27.64 -3.06 -18.38
N THR A 348 27.47 -1.93 -19.08
CA THR A 348 26.16 -1.29 -19.26
C THR A 348 25.13 -2.19 -19.90
N PHE A 349 25.57 -3.09 -20.78
CA PHE A 349 24.68 -4.11 -21.34
C PHE A 349 24.18 -5.06 -20.25
N SER A 350 25.06 -5.47 -19.32
CA SER A 350 24.66 -6.33 -18.21
C SER A 350 23.57 -5.72 -17.33
N LEU A 351 23.69 -4.44 -17.00
CA LEU A 351 22.68 -3.74 -16.19
C LEU A 351 21.32 -3.68 -16.89
N ARG A 352 21.32 -3.39 -18.20
CA ARG A 352 20.12 -3.38 -19.03
C ARG A 352 19.50 -4.78 -19.16
N LEU A 353 20.33 -5.81 -19.27
CA LEU A 353 19.88 -7.20 -19.32
C LEU A 353 19.24 -7.65 -18.00
N VAL A 354 19.79 -7.24 -16.86
CA VAL A 354 19.17 -7.48 -15.54
C VAL A 354 17.81 -6.80 -15.44
N LEU A 355 17.68 -5.54 -15.85
CA LEU A 355 16.38 -4.85 -15.88
C LEU A 355 15.39 -5.56 -16.81
N PHE A 356 15.84 -6.11 -17.94
CA PHE A 356 14.99 -6.94 -18.79
C PHE A 356 14.45 -8.18 -18.06
N PHE A 357 15.29 -8.92 -17.34
CA PHE A 357 14.83 -10.08 -16.56
C PHE A 357 13.89 -9.70 -15.41
N ILE A 358 14.12 -8.58 -14.74
CA ILE A 358 13.20 -8.04 -13.72
C ILE A 358 11.83 -7.71 -14.34
N GLY A 359 11.83 -7.02 -15.48
CA GLY A 359 10.59 -6.72 -16.21
C GLY A 359 9.87 -7.98 -16.71
N LEU A 360 10.63 -8.97 -17.21
CA LEU A 360 10.09 -10.25 -17.66
C LEU A 360 9.47 -11.04 -16.51
N TRP A 361 10.12 -11.08 -15.35
CA TRP A 361 9.58 -11.70 -14.14
C TRP A 361 8.26 -11.07 -13.74
N TRP A 362 8.24 -9.73 -13.64
CA TRP A 362 7.02 -9.00 -13.30
C TRP A 362 5.91 -9.26 -14.33
N PHE A 363 6.22 -9.28 -15.63
CA PHE A 363 5.26 -9.57 -16.69
C PHE A 363 4.68 -11.00 -16.58
N LEU A 364 5.54 -12.02 -16.48
CA LEU A 364 5.14 -13.43 -16.48
C LEU A 364 4.29 -13.76 -15.26
N PHE A 365 4.69 -13.31 -14.07
CA PHE A 365 3.97 -13.61 -12.83
C PHE A 365 2.75 -12.70 -12.59
N THR A 366 2.56 -11.66 -13.41
CA THR A 366 1.28 -10.94 -13.48
C THR A 366 0.20 -11.75 -14.21
N ILE A 367 0.56 -12.70 -15.09
CA ILE A 367 -0.42 -13.50 -15.85
C ILE A 367 -1.27 -14.41 -14.94
N PRO A 368 -0.70 -15.20 -13.99
CA PRO A 368 -1.50 -15.95 -13.03
C PRO A 368 -2.44 -15.07 -12.21
N ALA A 369 -1.97 -13.88 -11.78
CA ALA A 369 -2.82 -12.91 -11.09
C ALA A 369 -3.99 -12.44 -11.97
N ALA A 370 -3.77 -12.22 -13.27
CA ALA A 370 -4.81 -11.85 -14.21
C ALA A 370 -5.89 -12.93 -14.38
N LEU A 371 -5.49 -14.20 -14.35
CA LEU A 371 -6.38 -15.34 -14.53
C LEU A 371 -7.13 -15.69 -13.24
N TRP A 372 -6.47 -15.64 -12.09
CA TRP A 372 -7.02 -16.13 -10.83
C TRP A 372 -7.73 -15.08 -9.98
N LEU A 373 -7.36 -13.80 -10.09
CA LEU A 373 -7.99 -12.74 -9.29
C LEU A 373 -9.37 -12.37 -9.85
N ARG A 374 -10.43 -12.36 -9.04
CA ARG A 374 -11.77 -11.96 -9.50
C ARG A 374 -11.92 -10.42 -9.58
N PRO A 375 -12.74 -9.88 -10.51
CA PRO A 375 -12.88 -8.43 -10.69
C PRO A 375 -13.60 -7.67 -9.57
N ARG A 376 -14.29 -8.36 -8.63
CA ARG A 376 -14.97 -7.79 -7.43
C ARG A 376 -15.48 -6.35 -7.64
N PRO A 377 -16.54 -6.16 -8.46
CA PRO A 377 -17.05 -4.84 -8.81
C PRO A 377 -17.38 -4.02 -7.57
N GLY A 378 -16.98 -2.74 -7.56
CA GLY A 378 -17.43 -1.76 -6.57
C GLY A 378 -18.79 -1.15 -6.92
N PRO A 379 -19.35 -0.29 -6.04
CA PRO A 379 -20.64 0.36 -6.27
C PRO A 379 -20.72 1.05 -7.64
N PRO A 380 -21.89 1.01 -8.30
CA PRO A 380 -22.09 1.72 -9.55
C PRO A 380 -21.88 3.21 -9.31
N LEU A 381 -21.27 3.87 -10.29
CA LEU A 381 -20.93 5.29 -10.22
C LEU A 381 -22.18 6.09 -9.83
N PRO A 382 -22.11 7.02 -8.85
CA PRO A 382 -23.20 7.94 -8.59
C PRO A 382 -23.44 8.71 -9.88
N SER A 383 -24.57 8.44 -10.53
CA SER A 383 -24.94 9.04 -11.80
C SER A 383 -25.25 10.52 -11.54
N THR A 384 -24.23 11.37 -11.52
CA THR A 384 -24.41 12.81 -11.65
C THR A 384 -25.08 13.01 -13.01
N GLY A 385 -26.37 13.37 -12.99
CA GLY A 385 -27.24 13.32 -14.15
C GLY A 385 -26.74 14.14 -15.33
N ASN A 386 -25.98 13.54 -16.24
CA ASN A 386 -25.97 13.91 -17.65
C ASN A 386 -25.34 12.80 -18.50
N ARG A 387 -26.21 11.95 -19.05
CA ARG A 387 -25.87 10.72 -19.78
C ARG A 387 -25.15 10.94 -21.13
N ASN A 388 -24.87 12.20 -21.50
CA ASN A 388 -24.32 12.62 -22.80
C ASN A 388 -22.96 13.34 -22.75
N SER A 389 -22.29 13.44 -21.61
CA SER A 389 -20.98 14.09 -21.54
C SER A 389 -19.84 13.09 -21.73
N LYS A 390 -19.15 13.19 -22.88
CA LYS A 390 -17.92 12.48 -23.28
C LYS A 390 -17.00 12.16 -22.08
N GLY A 391 -16.58 10.90 -21.95
CA GLY A 391 -15.90 10.30 -20.78
C GLY A 391 -14.66 11.02 -20.22
N SER A 392 -14.10 12.01 -20.89
CA SER A 392 -13.03 12.87 -20.36
C SER A 392 -13.52 13.81 -19.24
N ARG A 393 -14.76 14.33 -19.32
CA ARG A 393 -15.34 15.16 -18.24
C ARG A 393 -15.71 14.31 -17.01
N SER A 394 -16.07 13.05 -17.22
CA SER A 394 -16.31 12.10 -16.13
C SER A 394 -15.00 11.78 -15.39
N TRP A 395 -13.90 11.51 -16.12
CA TRP A 395 -12.58 11.30 -15.50
C TRP A 395 -12.09 12.52 -14.70
N LEU A 396 -12.25 13.73 -15.25
CA LEU A 396 -11.93 14.96 -14.51
C LEU A 396 -12.79 15.12 -13.24
N ALA A 397 -14.09 14.86 -13.30
CA ALA A 397 -14.95 14.89 -12.13
C ALA A 397 -14.53 13.86 -11.06
N TYR A 398 -14.07 12.66 -11.45
CA TYR A 398 -13.56 11.65 -10.52
C TYR A 398 -12.26 12.07 -9.85
N THR A 399 -11.32 12.63 -10.62
CA THR A 399 -10.08 13.16 -10.04
C THR A 399 -10.40 14.27 -9.03
N ILE A 400 -11.26 15.23 -9.38
CA ILE A 400 -11.68 16.31 -8.46
C ILE A 400 -12.31 15.75 -7.18
N TYR A 401 -13.16 14.71 -7.29
CA TYR A 401 -13.74 14.05 -6.12
C TYR A 401 -12.68 13.36 -5.25
N ALA A 402 -11.72 12.64 -5.85
CA ALA A 402 -10.64 11.97 -5.12
C ALA A 402 -9.78 12.95 -4.33
N TRP A 403 -9.40 14.06 -4.96
CA TRP A 403 -8.67 15.14 -4.32
C TRP A 403 -9.49 15.83 -3.20
N SER A 404 -10.80 16.01 -3.41
CA SER A 404 -11.69 16.55 -2.36
C SER A 404 -11.84 15.59 -1.17
N SER A 405 -11.89 14.29 -1.41
CA SER A 405 -12.00 13.27 -0.36
C SER A 405 -10.72 13.25 0.50
N LEU A 406 -9.56 13.24 -0.15
CA LEU A 406 -8.26 13.36 0.52
C LEU A 406 -8.19 14.62 1.39
N PHE A 407 -8.57 15.78 0.84
CA PHE A 407 -8.52 17.04 1.57
C PHE A 407 -9.46 17.04 2.78
N ARG A 408 -10.61 16.36 2.70
CA ARG A 408 -11.52 16.16 3.83
C ARG A 408 -10.86 15.33 4.93
N THR A 409 -10.19 14.22 4.57
CA THR A 409 -9.44 13.38 5.52
C THR A 409 -8.28 14.15 6.17
N VAL A 410 -7.53 14.93 5.40
CA VAL A 410 -6.46 15.81 5.91
C VAL A 410 -7.03 16.83 6.88
N LYS A 411 -8.17 17.46 6.57
CA LYS A 411 -8.84 18.42 7.46
C LYS A 411 -9.28 17.79 8.77
N LEU A 412 -9.72 16.52 8.73
CA LEU A 412 -10.09 15.75 9.91
C LEU A 412 -8.85 15.39 10.75
N ALA A 413 -7.82 14.84 10.12
CA ALA A 413 -6.55 14.51 10.76
C ALA A 413 -5.90 15.74 11.43
N ARG A 414 -6.00 16.92 10.81
CA ARG A 414 -5.51 18.19 11.37
C ARG A 414 -6.11 18.59 12.72
N ARG A 415 -7.24 18.01 13.13
CA ARG A 415 -7.84 18.26 14.45
C ARG A 415 -7.19 17.43 15.56
N LEU A 416 -6.51 16.35 15.21
CA LEU A 416 -5.91 15.39 16.14
C LEU A 416 -4.42 15.67 16.26
N LYS A 417 -3.99 16.19 17.41
CA LYS A 417 -2.63 16.74 17.57
C LYS A 417 -1.57 15.65 17.43
N ASP A 418 -1.76 14.51 18.10
CA ASP A 418 -0.81 13.41 18.08
C ASP A 418 -0.72 12.75 16.70
N ILE A 419 -1.84 12.62 15.98
CA ILE A 419 -1.82 12.14 14.59
C ILE A 419 -1.05 13.10 13.68
N THR A 420 -1.24 14.42 13.81
CA THR A 420 -0.47 15.37 13.00
C THR A 420 1.03 15.34 13.30
N LEU A 421 1.42 15.23 14.58
CA LEU A 421 2.81 15.11 14.98
C LEU A 421 3.43 13.82 14.43
N PHE A 422 2.72 12.71 14.57
CA PHE A 422 3.16 11.42 14.05
C PHE A 422 3.27 11.43 12.52
N LEU A 423 2.27 11.94 11.79
CA LEU A 423 2.30 12.04 10.33
C LEU A 423 3.43 12.96 9.84
N ALA A 424 3.70 14.07 10.54
CA ALA A 424 4.83 14.93 10.23
C ALA A 424 6.18 14.23 10.46
N ALA A 425 6.31 13.48 11.55
CA ALA A 425 7.50 12.69 11.83
C ALA A 425 7.69 11.57 10.79
N TRP A 426 6.61 10.85 10.46
CA TRP A 426 6.60 9.78 9.48
C TRP A 426 6.91 10.29 8.07
N PHE A 427 6.39 11.46 7.69
CA PHE A 427 6.73 12.10 6.41
C PHE A 427 8.25 12.26 6.27
N LEU A 428 8.89 12.86 7.27
CA LEU A 428 10.34 13.08 7.27
C LEU A 428 11.13 11.78 7.36
N LEU A 429 10.69 10.85 8.22
CA LEU A 429 11.36 9.57 8.42
C LEU A 429 11.30 8.68 7.17
N SER A 430 10.15 8.63 6.49
CA SER A 430 9.98 7.91 5.23
C SER A 430 10.86 8.50 4.12
N ASP A 431 10.93 9.84 4.01
CA ASP A 431 11.84 10.49 3.06
C ASP A 431 13.31 10.19 3.40
N ALA A 432 13.66 10.18 4.69
CA ALA A 432 14.99 9.81 5.16
C ALA A 432 15.36 8.38 4.75
N ILE A 433 14.46 7.41 4.94
CA ILE A 433 14.66 6.01 4.56
C ILE A 433 14.93 5.88 3.06
N ALA A 434 14.08 6.48 2.23
CA ALA A 434 14.21 6.42 0.77
C ALA A 434 15.49 7.12 0.28
N THR A 435 15.78 8.30 0.83
CA THR A 435 16.91 9.13 0.41
C THR A 435 18.24 8.56 0.85
N VAL A 436 18.35 8.03 2.07
CA VAL A 436 19.58 7.37 2.53
C VAL A 436 19.89 6.15 1.67
N SER A 437 18.88 5.32 1.34
CA SER A 437 19.06 4.16 0.47
C SER A 437 19.60 4.54 -0.91
N GLY A 438 18.91 5.45 -1.60
CA GLY A 438 19.33 5.92 -2.93
C GLY A 438 20.69 6.61 -2.91
N THR A 439 20.95 7.42 -1.88
CA THR A 439 22.22 8.16 -1.75
C THR A 439 23.37 7.22 -1.41
N ALA A 440 23.15 6.18 -0.60
CA ALA A 440 24.15 5.18 -0.28
C ALA A 440 24.58 4.39 -1.52
N VAL A 441 23.62 3.91 -2.34
CA VAL A 441 23.91 3.21 -3.59
C VAL A 441 24.71 4.10 -4.55
N LEU A 442 24.29 5.36 -4.69
CA LEU A 442 24.96 6.30 -5.59
C LEU A 442 26.35 6.70 -5.08
N TYR A 443 26.50 6.94 -3.77
CA TYR A 443 27.79 7.22 -3.13
C TYR A 443 28.77 6.05 -3.32
N ALA A 444 28.32 4.82 -3.06
CA ALA A 444 29.13 3.63 -3.24
C ALA A 444 29.59 3.46 -4.69
N LYS A 445 28.73 3.81 -5.65
CA LYS A 445 29.07 3.75 -7.08
C LYS A 445 30.02 4.88 -7.51
N THR A 446 29.75 6.13 -7.16
CA THR A 446 30.46 7.28 -7.74
C THR A 446 31.74 7.64 -6.96
N GLN A 447 31.72 7.53 -5.64
CA GLN A 447 32.85 7.90 -4.75
C GLN A 447 33.74 6.70 -4.46
N LEU A 448 33.16 5.59 -4.00
CA LEU A 448 33.90 4.37 -3.68
C LEU A 448 34.22 3.51 -4.92
N ARG A 449 33.66 3.85 -6.09
CA ARG A 449 33.84 3.15 -7.38
C ARG A 449 33.59 1.65 -7.28
N MET A 450 32.61 1.28 -6.47
CA MET A 450 32.24 -0.12 -6.28
C MET A 450 31.64 -0.69 -7.56
N ALA A 451 31.99 -1.94 -7.85
CA ALA A 451 31.43 -2.66 -8.97
C ALA A 451 29.92 -2.92 -8.74
N PRO A 452 29.08 -2.94 -9.79
CA PRO A 452 27.63 -3.07 -9.62
C PRO A 452 27.19 -4.35 -8.88
N GLU A 453 27.94 -5.44 -9.00
CA GLU A 453 27.70 -6.69 -8.28
C GLU A 453 27.83 -6.50 -6.75
N ALA A 454 28.75 -5.66 -6.30
CA ALA A 454 28.93 -5.35 -4.87
C ALA A 454 27.77 -4.50 -4.33
N LEU A 455 27.23 -3.59 -5.15
CA LEU A 455 26.04 -2.81 -4.81
C LEU A 455 24.81 -3.72 -4.68
N GLY A 456 24.70 -4.70 -5.58
CA GLY A 456 23.66 -5.72 -5.49
C GLY A 456 23.75 -6.54 -4.19
N LEU A 457 24.97 -6.89 -3.76
CA LEU A 457 25.23 -7.62 -2.52
C LEU A 457 24.88 -6.80 -1.26
N ILE A 458 25.14 -5.49 -1.24
CA ILE A 458 24.72 -4.62 -0.15
C ILE A 458 23.20 -4.65 0.04
N ASN A 459 22.44 -4.66 -1.06
CA ASN A 459 20.98 -4.74 -1.01
C ASN A 459 20.49 -6.09 -0.44
N VAL A 460 21.17 -7.20 -0.77
CA VAL A 460 20.90 -8.53 -0.18
C VAL A 460 21.14 -8.49 1.32
N ILE A 461 22.28 -7.97 1.76
CA ILE A 461 22.62 -7.85 3.19
C ILE A 461 21.59 -6.98 3.92
N ALA A 462 21.23 -5.82 3.36
CA ALA A 462 20.24 -4.92 3.95
C ALA A 462 18.87 -5.59 4.06
N THR A 463 18.43 -6.31 3.03
CA THR A 463 17.14 -7.00 3.05
C THR A 463 17.12 -8.10 4.11
N THR A 464 18.12 -9.01 4.12
CA THR A 464 18.24 -10.07 5.13
C THR A 464 18.38 -9.50 6.55
N ALA A 465 19.17 -8.45 6.74
CA ALA A 465 19.30 -7.78 8.03
C ALA A 465 17.99 -7.11 8.46
N GLY A 466 17.19 -6.59 7.53
CA GLY A 466 15.88 -6.02 7.81
C GLY A 466 14.88 -7.06 8.28
N VAL A 467 14.93 -8.26 7.69
CA VAL A 467 14.12 -9.36 8.17
C VAL A 467 14.53 -9.73 9.61
N LEU A 468 15.83 -9.97 9.85
CA LEU A 468 16.37 -10.22 11.20
C LEU A 468 16.02 -9.09 12.19
N GLY A 469 16.02 -7.85 11.72
CA GLY A 469 15.65 -6.67 12.49
C GLY A 469 14.21 -6.71 12.97
N ALA A 470 13.26 -7.07 12.12
CA ALA A 470 11.84 -7.17 12.48
C ALA A 470 11.60 -8.12 13.67
N PHE A 471 12.30 -9.26 13.71
CA PHE A 471 12.21 -10.23 14.82
C PHE A 471 13.00 -9.78 16.04
N SER A 472 14.20 -9.27 15.83
CA SER A 472 15.08 -8.84 16.91
C SER A 472 14.48 -7.67 17.67
N TRP A 473 13.90 -6.67 17.00
CA TRP A 473 13.27 -5.53 17.66
C TRP A 473 12.04 -5.92 18.49
N ALA A 474 11.28 -6.94 18.09
CA ALA A 474 10.21 -7.49 18.92
C ALA A 474 10.74 -8.12 20.21
N ALA A 475 11.84 -8.87 20.14
CA ALA A 475 12.50 -9.44 21.31
C ALA A 475 13.16 -8.36 22.20
N ILE A 476 13.83 -7.38 21.59
CA ILE A 476 14.49 -6.26 22.29
C ILE A 476 13.47 -5.39 23.02
N SER A 477 12.34 -5.05 22.39
CA SER A 477 11.28 -4.26 23.04
C SER A 477 10.67 -4.99 24.23
N ARG A 478 10.42 -6.30 24.12
CA ARG A 478 9.89 -7.13 25.23
C ARG A 478 10.89 -7.29 26.37
N THR A 479 12.17 -7.52 26.06
CA THR A 479 13.20 -7.72 27.09
C THR A 479 13.53 -6.43 27.83
N LEU A 480 13.53 -5.29 27.14
CA LEU A 480 13.80 -3.97 27.72
C LEU A 480 12.53 -3.22 28.19
N ASN A 481 11.34 -3.81 28.05
CA ASN A 481 10.03 -3.19 28.35
C ASN A 481 9.88 -1.79 27.73
N LEU A 482 10.32 -1.61 26.48
CA LEU A 482 10.28 -0.33 25.79
C LEU A 482 8.87 -0.05 25.24
N LYS A 483 8.36 1.16 25.47
CA LYS A 483 7.14 1.62 24.80
C LYS A 483 7.37 1.70 23.28
N PRO A 484 6.33 1.58 22.43
CA PRO A 484 6.46 1.65 20.97
C PRO A 484 7.20 2.90 20.47
N HIS A 485 6.84 4.09 21.00
CA HIS A 485 7.53 5.35 20.63
C HIS A 485 9.01 5.36 21.02
N GLN A 486 9.41 4.72 22.13
CA GLN A 486 10.81 4.62 22.56
C GLN A 486 11.61 3.69 21.64
N THR A 487 10.97 2.63 21.15
CA THR A 487 11.59 1.71 20.19
C THR A 487 11.86 2.40 18.86
N ILE A 488 10.90 3.22 18.38
CA ILE A 488 11.08 4.06 17.20
C ILE A 488 12.22 5.07 17.41
N LEU A 489 12.30 5.73 18.57
CA LEU A 489 13.40 6.64 18.89
C LEU A 489 14.76 5.93 18.91
N ALA A 490 14.85 4.74 19.49
CA ALA A 490 16.08 3.95 19.49
C ALA A 490 16.52 3.58 18.06
N CYS A 491 15.56 3.19 17.22
CA CYS A 491 15.81 2.93 15.80
C CYS A 491 16.30 4.19 15.08
N ILE A 492 15.68 5.36 15.29
CA ILE A 492 16.13 6.64 14.71
C ILE A 492 17.55 6.99 15.19
N CYS A 493 17.87 6.78 16.47
CA CYS A 493 19.22 7.01 17.00
C CYS A 493 20.27 6.14 16.32
N ILE A 494 19.97 4.86 16.05
CA ILE A 494 20.88 3.97 15.31
C ILE A 494 20.93 4.38 13.84
N PHE A 495 19.80 4.80 13.25
CA PHE A 495 19.74 5.28 11.88
C PHE A 495 20.65 6.50 11.66
N GLU A 496 20.63 7.44 12.63
CA GLU A 496 21.43 8.67 12.64
C GLU A 496 22.94 8.39 12.63
N LEU A 497 23.38 7.22 13.12
CA LEU A 497 24.78 6.85 13.06
C LEU A 497 25.29 6.73 11.61
N ILE A 498 24.43 6.40 10.64
CA ILE A 498 24.84 6.24 9.23
C ILE A 498 25.30 7.58 8.63
N PRO A 499 24.47 8.66 8.60
CA PRO A 499 24.92 9.93 8.08
C PRO A 499 26.04 10.54 8.93
N LEU A 500 26.02 10.38 10.26
CA LEU A 500 27.12 10.83 11.11
C LEU A 500 28.44 10.13 10.78
N TYR A 501 28.41 8.82 10.50
CA TYR A 501 29.58 8.06 10.07
C TYR A 501 30.12 8.57 8.72
N GLY A 502 29.25 8.92 7.78
CA GLY A 502 29.64 9.58 6.53
C GLY A 502 30.31 10.93 6.74
N LEU A 503 29.84 11.72 7.72
CA LEU A 503 30.43 13.01 8.09
C LEU A 503 31.80 12.87 8.76
N LEU A 504 32.11 11.77 9.45
CA LEU A 504 33.44 11.51 10.00
C LEU A 504 34.53 11.54 8.91
N GLY A 505 34.17 11.26 7.65
CA GLY A 505 35.06 11.37 6.51
C GLY A 505 35.59 12.79 6.23
N PHE A 506 34.98 13.85 6.79
CA PHE A 506 35.49 15.22 6.72
C PHE A 506 36.58 15.51 7.75
N LEU A 507 36.68 14.72 8.83
CA LEU A 507 37.65 14.97 9.89
C LEU A 507 39.07 14.67 9.39
N PRO A 508 40.03 15.61 9.53
CA PRO A 508 41.38 15.45 8.99
C PRO A 508 42.14 14.29 9.64
N ILE A 509 41.85 13.97 10.91
CA ILE A 509 42.41 12.83 11.63
C ILE A 509 41.95 11.52 11.00
N VAL A 510 40.65 11.42 10.70
CA VAL A 510 40.01 10.25 10.10
C VAL A 510 40.43 10.07 8.64
N LYS A 511 40.58 11.16 7.89
CA LYS A 511 41.14 11.16 6.53
C LYS A 511 42.57 10.64 6.48
N ARG A 512 43.37 10.85 7.53
CA ARG A 512 44.74 10.32 7.63
C ARG A 512 44.77 8.82 7.93
N TRP A 513 43.77 8.30 8.64
CA TRP A 513 43.66 6.88 8.99
C TRP A 513 43.14 6.01 7.85
N ASN A 514 42.44 6.57 6.86
CA ASN A 514 42.03 5.91 5.60
C ASN A 514 41.18 4.62 5.72
N VAL A 515 40.65 4.33 6.92
CA VAL A 515 39.91 3.09 7.24
C VAL A 515 38.48 3.38 7.73
N ILE A 516 38.18 4.63 8.10
CA ILE A 516 36.91 5.03 8.70
C ILE A 516 36.33 6.24 7.94
N GLY A 517 35.02 6.36 7.91
CA GLY A 517 34.32 7.54 7.40
C GLY A 517 33.96 7.42 5.92
N LEU A 518 33.51 6.22 5.53
CA LEU A 518 33.08 5.87 4.17
C LEU A 518 34.18 6.16 3.15
N GLN A 519 35.41 5.72 3.45
CA GLN A 519 36.58 5.88 2.58
C GLN A 519 36.91 4.60 1.81
N GLN A 520 36.62 3.44 2.41
CA GLN A 520 36.85 2.13 1.81
C GLN A 520 35.54 1.43 1.40
N PRO A 521 35.53 0.67 0.29
CA PRO A 521 34.37 -0.10 -0.16
C PRO A 521 33.79 -1.06 0.89
N TRP A 522 34.63 -1.66 1.74
CA TRP A 522 34.17 -2.65 2.72
C TRP A 522 33.29 -2.04 3.82
N GLU A 523 33.43 -0.75 4.11
CA GLU A 523 32.64 -0.04 5.14
C GLU A 523 31.14 -0.01 4.80
N MET A 524 30.79 -0.14 3.51
CA MET A 524 29.39 -0.16 3.06
C MET A 524 28.62 -1.41 3.50
N TYR A 525 29.27 -2.57 3.64
CA TYR A 525 28.59 -3.81 4.00
C TYR A 525 28.02 -3.81 5.43
N PRO A 526 28.80 -3.47 6.49
CA PRO A 526 28.25 -3.37 7.84
C PRO A 526 27.23 -2.22 7.97
N LEU A 527 27.42 -1.11 7.26
CA LEU A 527 26.42 -0.03 7.23
C LEU A 527 25.11 -0.47 6.56
N GLY A 528 25.18 -1.27 5.50
CA GLY A 528 24.01 -1.89 4.87
C GLY A 528 23.27 -2.82 5.83
N PHE A 529 24.00 -3.60 6.63
CA PHE A 529 23.40 -4.43 7.68
C PHE A 529 22.68 -3.59 8.74
N ILE A 530 23.33 -2.54 9.25
CA ILE A 530 22.73 -1.63 10.25
C ILE A 530 21.49 -0.94 9.67
N TYR A 531 21.57 -0.45 8.44
CA TYR A 531 20.45 0.16 7.72
C TYR A 531 19.26 -0.80 7.63
N GLY A 532 19.51 -2.02 7.15
CA GLY A 532 18.50 -3.07 7.06
C GLY A 532 17.86 -3.35 8.42
N PHE A 533 18.67 -3.68 9.42
CA PHE A 533 18.22 -4.00 10.77
C PHE A 533 17.32 -2.92 11.39
N VAL A 534 17.66 -1.64 11.18
CA VAL A 534 16.84 -0.50 11.63
C VAL A 534 15.55 -0.37 10.83
N LEU A 535 15.60 -0.57 9.52
CA LEU A 535 14.41 -0.50 8.65
C LEU A 535 13.34 -1.52 9.05
N GLY A 536 13.75 -2.73 9.45
CA GLY A 536 12.84 -3.75 9.99
C GLY A 536 12.12 -3.31 11.28
N GLY A 537 12.83 -2.59 12.16
CA GLY A 537 12.22 -2.01 13.37
C GLY A 537 11.30 -0.82 13.08
N LEU A 538 11.76 0.15 12.29
CA LEU A 538 10.99 1.36 11.98
C LEU A 538 9.69 1.05 11.26
N SER A 539 9.72 0.15 10.27
CA SER A 539 8.54 -0.20 9.48
C SER A 539 7.44 -0.87 10.30
N SER A 540 7.81 -1.77 11.23
CA SER A 540 6.89 -2.47 12.11
C SER A 540 6.30 -1.56 13.20
N TYR A 541 7.15 -0.85 13.95
CA TYR A 541 6.71 -0.05 15.09
C TYR A 541 6.01 1.26 14.71
N CYS A 542 6.38 1.90 13.59
CA CYS A 542 5.65 3.09 13.12
C CYS A 542 4.22 2.72 12.75
N ARG A 543 4.01 1.57 12.12
CA ARG A 543 2.68 1.12 11.70
C ARG A 543 1.81 0.75 12.90
N SER A 544 2.35 0.01 13.88
CA SER A 544 1.60 -0.33 15.09
C SER A 544 1.25 0.90 15.92
N LEU A 545 2.20 1.82 16.11
CA LEU A 545 1.95 3.09 16.80
C LEU A 545 0.90 3.94 16.07
N PHE A 546 0.92 3.98 14.74
CA PHE A 546 -0.09 4.71 13.98
C PHE A 546 -1.48 4.10 14.15
N GLY A 547 -1.61 2.78 14.05
CA GLY A 547 -2.89 2.07 14.21
C GLY A 547 -3.56 2.38 15.55
N GLU A 548 -2.77 2.44 16.62
CA GLU A 548 -3.25 2.81 17.96
C GLU A 548 -3.79 4.25 18.05
N LEU A 549 -3.40 5.16 17.15
CA LEU A 549 -3.84 6.55 17.14
C LEU A 549 -5.11 6.77 16.32
N ILE A 550 -5.51 5.80 15.49
CA ILE A 550 -6.60 6.01 14.53
C ILE A 550 -7.96 6.03 15.25
N PRO A 551 -8.83 7.02 14.97
CA PRO A 551 -10.20 6.99 15.45
C PRO A 551 -10.97 5.77 14.89
N PRO A 552 -11.63 4.98 15.77
CA PRO A 552 -12.36 3.79 15.37
C PRO A 552 -13.45 4.15 14.36
N GLY A 553 -13.64 3.27 13.36
CA GLY A 553 -14.60 3.49 12.27
C GLY A 553 -14.10 4.36 11.11
N SER A 554 -12.84 4.83 11.14
CA SER A 554 -12.22 5.58 10.04
C SER A 554 -10.82 5.11 9.63
N GLU A 555 -10.45 3.90 10.04
CA GLU A 555 -9.16 3.24 9.80
C GLU A 555 -8.68 3.32 8.34
N ALA A 556 -9.55 2.95 7.40
CA ALA A 556 -9.22 2.98 5.98
C ALA A 556 -8.78 4.37 5.49
N ALA A 557 -9.43 5.43 5.97
CA ALA A 557 -9.12 6.80 5.56
C ALA A 557 -7.77 7.28 6.13
N PHE A 558 -7.48 6.95 7.39
CA PHE A 558 -6.22 7.33 8.04
C PHE A 558 -5.04 6.48 7.52
N TYR A 559 -5.22 5.19 7.26
CA TYR A 559 -4.19 4.36 6.62
C TYR A 559 -3.92 4.79 5.17
N ALA A 560 -4.94 5.22 4.42
CA ALA A 560 -4.73 5.84 3.12
C ALA A 560 -3.91 7.13 3.24
N LEU A 561 -4.18 7.97 4.25
CA LEU A 561 -3.39 9.18 4.53
C LEU A 561 -1.94 8.85 4.89
N TYR A 562 -1.70 7.82 5.70
CA TYR A 562 -0.37 7.32 6.05
C TYR A 562 0.42 6.85 4.80
N ALA A 563 -0.21 6.06 3.93
CA ALA A 563 0.40 5.59 2.69
C ALA A 563 0.71 6.72 1.70
N ILE A 564 -0.16 7.73 1.63
CA ILE A 564 0.06 8.92 0.77
C ILE A 564 1.17 9.80 1.34
N THR A 565 1.27 9.90 2.67
CA THR A 565 2.35 10.62 3.36
C THR A 565 3.69 9.93 3.11
N ASP A 566 3.73 8.60 3.16
CA ASP A 566 4.90 7.78 2.81
C ASP A 566 5.37 8.03 1.37
N LYS A 567 4.49 7.84 0.38
CA LYS A 567 4.89 8.01 -1.03
C LYS A 567 5.11 9.46 -1.43
N GLY A 568 4.39 10.40 -0.82
CA GLY A 568 4.50 11.82 -1.12
C GLY A 568 5.78 12.46 -0.60
N SER A 569 6.36 11.94 0.49
CA SER A 569 7.56 12.51 1.09
C SER A 569 8.82 12.19 0.28
N SER A 570 8.91 10.99 -0.31
CA SER A 570 10.09 10.49 -1.03
C SER A 570 10.41 11.25 -2.34
N VAL A 571 9.68 12.32 -2.64
CA VAL A 571 9.97 13.26 -3.72
C VAL A 571 11.11 14.22 -3.34
N PHE A 572 11.14 14.70 -2.09
CA PHE A 572 11.95 15.85 -1.73
C PHE A 572 13.40 15.50 -1.48
N GLY A 573 13.69 14.44 -0.73
CA GLY A 573 15.04 14.12 -0.32
C GLY A 573 15.99 13.86 -1.49
N PRO A 574 15.67 13.01 -2.49
CA PRO A 574 16.54 12.81 -3.65
C PRO A 574 16.74 14.09 -4.47
N ALA A 575 15.71 14.93 -4.61
CA ALA A 575 15.86 16.22 -5.30
C ALA A 575 16.79 17.18 -4.55
N ILE A 576 16.69 17.26 -3.22
CA ILE A 576 17.58 18.11 -2.41
C ILE A 576 19.02 17.57 -2.45
N VAL A 577 19.21 16.25 -2.34
CA VAL A 577 20.53 15.63 -2.50
C VAL A 577 21.11 15.91 -3.88
N GLY A 578 20.33 15.76 -4.95
CA GLY A 578 20.74 16.12 -6.31
C GLY A 578 21.20 17.58 -6.42
N ALA A 579 20.44 18.52 -5.83
CA ALA A 579 20.80 19.93 -5.83
C ALA A 579 22.10 20.23 -5.07
N ILE A 580 22.33 19.55 -3.94
CA ILE A 580 23.59 19.64 -3.18
C ILE A 580 24.75 19.11 -4.02
N VAL A 581 24.56 17.99 -4.72
CA VAL A 581 25.58 17.38 -5.59
C VAL A 581 25.90 18.26 -6.78
N ASP A 582 24.91 18.95 -7.36
CA ASP A 582 25.17 19.91 -8.44
C ASP A 582 25.94 21.13 -7.95
N GLY A 583 25.61 21.65 -6.76
CA GLY A 583 26.27 22.84 -6.20
C GLY A 583 27.68 22.58 -5.66
N THR A 584 27.90 21.42 -5.04
CA THR A 584 29.20 21.06 -4.42
C THR A 584 30.07 20.18 -5.31
N GLY A 585 29.45 19.49 -6.27
CA GLY A 585 30.07 18.54 -7.18
C GLY A 585 30.40 17.17 -6.55
N GLU A 586 30.27 17.01 -5.23
CA GLU A 586 30.49 15.74 -4.54
C GLU A 586 29.23 15.30 -3.79
N ILE A 587 29.09 13.99 -3.53
CA ILE A 587 27.95 13.45 -2.79
C ILE A 587 28.13 13.61 -1.28
N ARG A 588 29.38 13.67 -0.79
CA ARG A 588 29.67 13.66 0.64
C ARG A 588 29.01 14.82 1.43
N PRO A 589 28.92 16.07 0.93
CA PRO A 589 28.19 17.13 1.63
C PRO A 589 26.69 16.84 1.85
N ALA A 590 26.08 15.95 1.07
CA ALA A 590 24.69 15.56 1.26
C ALA A 590 24.46 14.85 2.61
N PHE A 591 25.49 14.26 3.23
CA PHE A 591 25.36 13.64 4.56
C PHE A 591 24.96 14.65 5.65
N TRP A 592 25.25 15.95 5.50
CA TRP A 592 24.74 16.98 6.42
C TRP A 592 23.22 17.10 6.33
N PHE A 593 22.69 17.11 5.12
CA PHE A 593 21.25 17.12 4.90
C PHE A 593 20.62 15.82 5.40
N LEU A 594 21.23 14.66 5.13
CA LEU A 594 20.75 13.37 5.63
C LEU A 594 20.72 13.30 7.17
N ALA A 595 21.74 13.82 7.85
CA ALA A 595 21.75 13.88 9.32
C ALA A 595 20.59 14.72 9.87
N VAL A 596 20.32 15.88 9.26
CA VAL A 596 19.15 16.68 9.64
C VAL A 596 17.85 15.95 9.32
N LEU A 597 17.74 15.33 8.15
CA LEU A 597 16.53 14.63 7.71
C LEU A 597 16.19 13.41 8.58
N VAL A 598 17.20 12.64 9.01
CA VAL A 598 17.05 11.47 9.89
C VAL A 598 16.83 11.89 11.35
N GLY A 599 17.51 12.93 11.83
CA GLY A 599 17.41 13.41 13.21
C GLY A 599 16.14 14.20 13.54
N LEU A 600 15.59 14.97 12.60
CA LEU A 600 14.42 15.84 12.83
C LEU A 600 13.11 15.09 13.21
N PRO A 601 12.83 13.87 12.72
CA PRO A 601 11.74 13.04 13.23
C PRO A 601 11.82 12.71 14.73
N ALA A 602 13.02 12.59 15.32
CA ALA A 602 13.19 12.17 16.71
C ALA A 602 12.46 13.09 17.73
N PRO A 603 12.66 14.42 17.73
CA PRO A 603 11.92 15.29 18.63
C PRO A 603 10.40 15.23 18.38
N LEU A 604 9.96 15.07 17.13
CA LEU A 604 8.53 14.97 16.81
C LEU A 604 7.90 13.71 17.43
N ILE A 605 8.53 12.54 17.26
CA ILE A 605 8.09 11.27 17.88
C ILE A 605 8.15 11.34 19.41
N TYR A 606 9.16 12.00 19.98
CA TYR A 606 9.26 12.17 21.43
C TYR A 606 8.07 12.93 22.04
N PHE A 607 7.49 13.89 21.30
CA PHE A 607 6.31 14.63 21.75
C PHE A 607 4.97 13.92 21.46
N VAL A 608 4.98 12.80 20.74
CA VAL A 608 3.77 11.99 20.51
C VAL A 608 3.39 11.29 21.80
N ASN A 609 2.19 11.59 22.31
CA ASN A 609 1.62 10.93 23.46
C ASN A 609 0.52 9.97 23.00
N VAL A 610 0.78 8.68 23.16
CA VAL A 610 -0.11 7.62 22.66
C VAL A 610 -1.45 7.63 23.38
N GLU A 611 -1.41 7.82 24.70
CA GLU A 611 -2.58 7.84 25.56
C GLU A 611 -3.50 9.03 25.21
N ARG A 612 -2.93 10.23 25.02
CA ARG A 612 -3.68 11.42 24.56
C ARG A 612 -4.26 11.22 23.15
N GLY A 613 -3.48 10.63 22.24
CA GLY A 613 -3.94 10.38 20.88
C GLY A 613 -5.13 9.42 20.81
N LYS A 614 -5.13 8.36 21.63
CA LYS A 614 -6.25 7.42 21.77
C LYS A 614 -7.52 8.12 22.25
N GLU A 615 -7.41 8.98 23.27
CA GLU A 615 -8.55 9.73 23.79
C GLU A 615 -9.12 10.72 22.76
N GLU A 616 -8.25 11.46 22.05
CA GLU A 616 -8.68 12.38 20.99
C GLU A 616 -9.37 11.63 19.82
N GLY A 617 -8.84 10.45 19.45
CA GLY A 617 -9.43 9.57 18.45
C GLY A 617 -10.82 9.06 18.86
N ALA A 618 -10.96 8.54 20.08
CA ALA A 618 -12.24 8.05 20.59
C ALA A 618 -13.33 9.14 20.60
N ARG A 619 -13.01 10.35 21.09
CA ARG A 619 -13.96 11.48 21.09
C ARG A 619 -14.38 11.89 19.69
N LEU A 620 -13.47 11.83 18.72
CA LEU A 620 -13.81 12.17 17.35
C LEU A 620 -14.72 11.11 16.70
N ALA A 621 -14.52 9.84 17.03
CA ALA A 621 -15.37 8.75 16.56
C ALA A 621 -16.83 8.93 17.05
N GLU A 622 -17.03 9.26 18.34
CA GLU A 622 -18.36 9.55 18.89
C GLU A 622 -19.06 10.70 18.16
N ILE A 623 -18.31 11.75 17.79
CA ILE A 623 -18.86 12.88 17.02
C ILE A 623 -19.27 12.44 15.60
N ILE A 624 -18.45 11.65 14.93
CA ILE A 624 -18.73 11.15 13.57
C ILE A 624 -19.95 10.23 13.57
N GLU A 625 -20.06 9.36 14.57
CA GLU A 625 -21.20 8.46 14.75
C GLU A 625 -22.47 9.26 15.09
N GLY A 626 -22.39 10.26 15.97
CA GLY A 626 -23.50 11.16 16.28
C GLY A 626 -24.02 11.94 15.06
N PHE A 627 -23.15 12.34 14.14
CA PHE A 627 -23.58 12.92 12.86
C PHE A 627 -24.25 11.89 11.94
N ARG A 628 -23.71 10.66 11.83
CA ARG A 628 -24.32 9.60 11.02
C ARG A 628 -25.72 9.23 11.51
N ILE A 629 -25.93 9.16 12.82
CA ILE A 629 -27.24 8.86 13.41
C ILE A 629 -28.21 9.99 13.08
N LYS A 630 -27.79 11.25 13.24
CA LYS A 630 -28.64 12.40 12.91
C LYS A 630 -29.01 12.49 11.43
N ASP A 631 -28.07 12.19 10.54
CA ASP A 631 -28.32 12.13 9.09
C ASP A 631 -29.27 10.96 8.74
N ALA A 632 -29.13 9.81 9.41
CA ALA A 632 -30.03 8.67 9.26
C ALA A 632 -31.44 8.96 9.79
N GLU A 633 -31.56 9.66 10.93
CA GLU A 633 -32.82 10.12 11.49
C GLU A 633 -33.53 11.09 10.55
N ILE A 634 -32.81 12.06 9.97
CA ILE A 634 -33.35 13.00 8.97
C ILE A 634 -33.82 12.25 7.72
N ALA A 635 -33.03 11.29 7.22
CA ALA A 635 -33.41 10.46 6.06
C ALA A 635 -34.61 9.54 6.35
N SER A 636 -34.77 9.06 7.58
CA SER A 636 -35.92 8.25 8.01
C SER A 636 -37.18 9.08 8.31
N GLY A 637 -37.01 10.34 8.72
CA GLY A 637 -38.10 11.29 9.00
C GLY A 637 -38.78 11.85 7.74
N GLU A 638 -38.07 11.90 6.60
CA GLU A 638 -38.66 12.28 5.31
C GLU A 638 -39.58 11.19 4.72
N HIS A 639 -39.47 9.93 5.17
CA HIS A 639 -40.35 8.84 4.70
C HIS A 639 -41.67 8.71 5.48
N SER A 640 -41.81 9.36 6.64
CA SER A 640 -43.03 9.31 7.48
C SER A 640 -44.04 10.43 7.15
N SER A 641 -43.60 11.50 6.50
CA SER A 641 -44.42 12.71 6.30
C SER A 641 -45.18 12.79 4.96
N THR A 642 -45.15 11.73 4.13
CA THR A 642 -45.83 11.73 2.81
C THR A 642 -47.02 10.75 2.70
N GLU A 643 -47.41 10.06 3.77
CA GLU A 643 -48.64 9.24 3.80
C GLU A 643 -49.54 9.65 4.98
N SER A 644 -50.22 10.80 4.88
CA SER A 644 -51.41 11.10 5.72
C SER A 644 -52.22 12.31 5.23
N ILE A 645 -52.25 12.58 3.92
CA ILE A 645 -53.20 13.55 3.36
C ILE A 645 -53.91 12.95 2.15
N SER A 646 -54.83 12.03 2.42
CA SER A 646 -56.01 11.82 1.59
C SER A 646 -57.04 10.99 2.36
N GLU A 647 -58.28 11.48 2.34
CA GLU A 647 -59.51 10.81 2.80
C GLU A 647 -59.82 10.89 4.30
N ASP A 648 -60.44 12.01 4.72
CA ASP A 648 -61.77 11.89 5.33
C ASP A 648 -62.53 13.23 5.26
N GLU A 649 -63.48 13.34 4.33
CA GLU A 649 -64.44 14.44 4.29
C GLU A 649 -65.86 13.84 4.25
N ARG A 650 -66.50 13.69 5.42
CA ARG A 650 -67.94 13.95 5.60
C ARG A 650 -68.43 13.75 7.04
N GLY A 651 -68.94 14.84 7.61
CA GLY A 651 -70.11 14.78 8.49
C GLY A 651 -69.86 15.03 9.97
N ARG A 652 -69.85 16.31 10.37
CA ARG A 652 -70.74 16.73 11.46
C ARG A 652 -70.98 18.24 11.50
N ASP A 653 -72.26 18.53 11.69
CA ASP A 653 -72.94 19.81 11.65
C ASP A 653 -72.41 20.91 12.58
N HIS A 654 -72.53 22.13 12.05
CA HIS A 654 -72.97 23.37 12.68
C HIS A 654 -73.11 23.42 14.21
N ARG A 655 -72.31 24.30 14.83
CA ARG A 655 -72.82 25.34 15.74
C ARG A 655 -71.86 26.54 15.79
N GLU A 656 -72.44 27.71 15.53
CA GLU A 656 -71.88 29.04 15.68
C GLU A 656 -71.34 29.30 17.11
N ILE A 657 -70.29 30.12 17.23
CA ILE A 657 -70.23 31.32 18.09
C ILE A 657 -69.06 32.21 17.60
N SER A 658 -69.37 33.49 17.46
CA SER A 658 -68.56 34.61 16.95
C SER A 658 -67.51 35.13 17.97
N PRO A 659 -66.60 36.04 17.58
CA PRO A 659 -65.34 36.36 18.24
C PRO A 659 -65.45 37.50 19.26
N HIS A 660 -64.61 37.49 20.28
CA HIS A 660 -64.22 38.70 21.03
C HIS A 660 -62.99 38.37 21.90
N ASP A 661 -61.84 38.94 21.55
CA ASP A 661 -61.04 39.81 22.43
C ASP A 661 -59.57 39.85 21.98
N GLU A 662 -59.25 40.99 21.38
CA GLU A 662 -57.92 41.53 21.20
C GLU A 662 -57.25 41.80 22.56
N GLU A 663 -55.92 42.00 22.49
CA GLU A 663 -55.09 42.64 23.51
C GLU A 663 -54.82 41.85 24.81
N ARG A 664 -53.65 41.19 24.86
CA ARG A 664 -52.58 41.60 25.79
C ARG A 664 -51.25 40.87 25.58
N GLU A 665 -50.20 41.69 25.62
CA GLU A 665 -48.87 41.38 26.15
C GLU A 665 -47.88 40.61 25.28
N GLY A 666 -47.52 41.25 24.15
CA GLY A 666 -46.12 41.37 23.78
C GLY A 666 -45.40 42.39 24.67
N ARG A 667 -44.79 41.93 25.79
CA ARG A 667 -43.65 42.61 26.45
C ARG A 667 -43.18 41.80 27.66
N ARG A 668 -42.08 41.08 27.51
CA ARG A 668 -40.97 41.05 28.49
C ARG A 668 -39.78 40.32 27.88
N ARG A 669 -38.91 41.15 27.29
CA ARG A 669 -37.53 40.86 26.95
C ARG A 669 -36.69 41.54 28.04
N ASN A 670 -35.66 40.85 28.52
CA ASN A 670 -34.56 41.31 29.39
C ASN A 670 -34.89 41.54 30.87
N ASP A 671 -34.38 40.69 31.76
CA ASP A 671 -33.19 40.97 32.57
C ASP A 671 -32.91 39.82 33.58
N ILE A 672 -31.62 39.68 33.92
CA ILE A 672 -30.94 38.81 34.90
C ILE A 672 -30.22 37.60 34.29
#